data_AF-A0A9N8EP05-F1
#
_entry.id   AF-A0A9N8EP05-F1
#
_cell.length_a   1.000
_cell.length_b   1.000
_cell.length_c   1.000
_cell.angle_alpha   90.00
_cell.angle_beta   90.00
_cell.angle_gamma   90.00
#
_symmetry.space_group_name_H-M   'P 1'
#
loop_
_entity.id
_entity.type
_entity.pdbx_description
1 polymer ?
#
loop_
_entity_poly.entity_id
_entity_poly.type
_entity_poly.pdbx_seq_one_letter_code
_entity_poly.pdbx_strand_id
1 'polypeptide(L)'
;MAETTSTAMYWYTGDVRHWLVSLNLNPSDLPVLLLSIVVVGILLRLAVLSLHNLNVKRSNNLKKKKKKKQKQLISNGIQDEQLHDIVHASVQRKQDFLEKVGDDYGYPNSPAGFIDHWRHKEFPALIHPLQLQLHSDVQQSLHTNNKDKEVYLDHAGSSLPSQSLLHNIYTQQISQTAAILANPHSGGPAASRTLRLIEQVKKEILDHFHGHPGRFATLQSPPSNQEPSNPSNLYHPGYDIIFTSGTTEALRIVAEHFPWTSHSTFLYPHNAHTSVIGMRGPVLDKGAGFVCKHLSDITQLARDDDDNHLVDTLKQWQTQAIRHSQPSTSTTNQPEAHNLLLVPAECNFGGDRPDCATLVQRFRQQQTGWSVMLDLAKAASTGPINLQQLDPDFACVSFYKLFGAPTGLGALFVRRQQSKNVLLHNNHNNNKHHYFGGGSVDVVVSNADFAVRKSNAGLTHGTSHFRGIVALSHGLHDLNHRLGGMHQIQQHTHILAHEFCQRVQALSHANNGRPAVVLYGAWGHQQPQQNNKPGPVVAFNICRSDGSIVGYTEVSKLAGLYNPPLQLRTGCFCNPGACQDALGLTNDEIIDNYQTAGHVCGDEKDVINGKPSGAIRASFGKDSLWEDMDALVMFIQKHFVVSDSNDNDAKTRTEKKHSDACTDTTATSTARAFISEMYIYPIKSCAAQQVDRWTLTSPSGRLQYDREFALVDSFGTAMRLQRFPKMGTIRPCIDPREKTLTVSAPGMEDLVVRLDKAERCSNDDDDDDMKSLVSVCGNKCSGELWGGMAASEWFSGYLGVQCWLARYSTSNDGVCKKRRETKDAGEPNNNSRAFSNEKPILLLSKLAVAKLNAVLRHQGQPTVTAKHFRPNLVVDIDSSDSSNSKSFSHPEDTWTSVTIVQSGTKLLNAGLCARCAMVDVDPTTGTKGKTLQALAEYRREGANINFGIFLQSEGVGHDDEVLEQGCVVEWE
;
A
#
# COMPACT_ATOMS: atom_id res chain seq x y z
N MET A 1 15.50 28.61 -25.80
CA MET A 1 15.60 29.78 -26.70
C MET A 1 17.02 30.03 -27.21
N ALA A 2 18.09 29.49 -26.61
CA ALA A 2 19.45 29.60 -27.16
C ALA A 2 19.79 28.54 -28.23
N GLU A 3 19.10 27.40 -28.26
CA GLU A 3 19.34 26.33 -29.25
C GLU A 3 18.61 26.52 -30.58
N THR A 4 17.53 27.31 -30.62
CA THR A 4 16.79 27.62 -31.86
C THR A 4 17.44 28.73 -32.70
N THR A 5 18.39 29.48 -32.14
CA THR A 5 19.15 30.52 -32.85
C THR A 5 20.36 30.00 -33.61
N SER A 6 20.93 28.85 -33.21
CA SER A 6 22.12 28.27 -33.87
C SER A 6 21.75 27.60 -35.20
N THR A 7 20.58 26.95 -35.27
CA THR A 7 20.10 26.28 -36.49
C THR A 7 19.62 27.25 -37.57
N ALA A 8 19.23 28.47 -37.20
CA ALA A 8 18.76 29.49 -38.15
C ALA A 8 19.91 30.24 -38.87
N MET A 9 21.11 30.32 -38.28
CA MET A 9 22.27 30.96 -38.91
C MET A 9 22.94 30.09 -39.98
N TYR A 10 22.83 28.76 -39.89
CA TYR A 10 23.37 27.85 -40.92
C TYR A 10 22.65 27.94 -42.27
N TRP A 11 21.46 28.52 -42.31
CA TRP A 11 20.66 28.69 -43.53
C TRP A 11 20.92 30.00 -44.28
N TYR A 12 21.72 30.92 -43.71
CA TYR A 12 21.89 32.27 -44.26
C TYR A 12 23.24 32.51 -44.99
N THR A 13 24.16 31.55 -44.96
CA THR A 13 25.50 31.68 -45.59
C THR A 13 25.83 30.57 -46.59
N GLY A 14 24.86 29.72 -46.93
CA GLY A 14 25.01 28.66 -47.93
C GLY A 14 24.74 29.17 -49.34
N ASP A 15 25.67 28.87 -50.26
CA ASP A 15 25.72 29.32 -51.65
C ASP A 15 24.40 29.10 -52.42
N VAL A 16 23.60 30.16 -52.54
CA VAL A 16 22.27 30.20 -53.20
C VAL A 16 22.36 29.80 -54.68
N ARG A 17 23.56 29.81 -55.29
CA ARG A 17 23.77 29.39 -56.67
C ARG A 17 23.52 27.90 -56.89
N HIS A 18 23.69 27.05 -55.87
CA HIS A 18 23.49 25.61 -56.02
C HIS A 18 22.01 25.20 -55.93
N TRP A 19 21.15 26.02 -55.32
CA TRP A 19 19.72 25.72 -55.14
C TRP A 19 18.86 26.21 -56.32
N LEU A 20 19.33 27.22 -57.07
CA LEU A 20 18.60 27.74 -58.24
C LEU A 20 18.74 26.85 -59.49
N VAL A 21 19.79 26.02 -59.58
CA VAL A 21 20.01 25.11 -60.72
C VAL A 21 19.11 23.88 -60.68
N SER A 22 18.58 23.50 -59.51
CA SER A 22 17.74 22.29 -59.36
C SER A 22 16.24 22.51 -59.59
N LEU A 23 15.77 23.76 -59.73
CA LEU A 23 14.33 24.06 -59.77
C LEU A 23 13.76 24.42 -61.15
N ASN A 24 14.57 24.50 -62.21
CA ASN A 24 14.10 24.69 -63.59
C ASN A 24 13.03 25.81 -63.75
N LEU A 25 13.20 26.90 -62.99
CA LEU A 25 12.27 28.03 -63.00
C LEU A 25 12.62 29.00 -64.15
N ASN A 26 11.60 29.50 -64.82
CA ASN A 26 11.76 30.43 -65.92
C ASN A 26 12.38 31.76 -65.44
N PRO A 27 13.33 32.38 -66.17
CA PRO A 27 14.00 33.62 -65.76
C PRO A 27 13.07 34.82 -65.51
N SER A 28 11.83 34.76 -66.02
CA SER A 28 10.82 35.80 -65.84
C SER A 28 10.20 35.85 -64.44
N ASP A 29 10.30 34.79 -63.64
CA ASP A 29 9.58 34.67 -62.35
C ASP A 29 10.47 34.97 -61.13
N LEU A 30 11.77 35.11 -61.35
CA LEU A 30 12.77 35.40 -60.31
C LEU A 30 12.53 36.73 -59.55
N PRO A 31 12.09 37.83 -60.21
CA PRO A 31 11.80 39.09 -59.52
C PRO A 31 10.63 38.97 -58.54
N VAL A 32 9.61 38.18 -58.89
CA VAL A 32 8.39 38.00 -58.09
C VAL A 32 8.67 37.16 -56.86
N LEU A 33 9.51 36.11 -57.00
CA LEU A 33 9.91 35.26 -55.88
C LEU A 33 10.78 36.02 -54.87
N LEU A 34 11.74 36.81 -55.35
CA LEU A 34 12.59 37.66 -54.50
C LEU A 34 11.78 38.72 -53.76
N LEU A 35 10.81 39.35 -54.43
CA LEU A 35 9.91 40.31 -53.80
C LEU A 35 9.06 39.64 -52.71
N SER A 36 8.57 38.43 -52.96
CA SER A 36 7.75 37.66 -52.01
C SER A 36 8.54 37.28 -50.76
N ILE A 37 9.80 36.84 -50.90
CA ILE A 37 10.68 36.49 -49.77
C ILE A 37 10.99 37.72 -48.92
N VAL A 38 11.25 38.87 -49.54
CA VAL A 38 11.52 40.12 -48.82
C VAL A 38 10.26 40.60 -48.07
N VAL A 39 9.09 40.56 -48.70
CA VAL A 39 7.82 40.95 -48.08
C VAL A 39 7.47 40.04 -46.90
N VAL A 40 7.63 38.72 -47.05
CA VAL A 40 7.39 37.75 -45.97
C VAL A 40 8.38 37.97 -44.81
N GLY A 41 9.65 38.26 -45.10
CA GLY A 41 10.65 38.58 -44.08
C GLY A 41 10.34 39.86 -43.29
N ILE A 42 9.82 40.89 -43.96
CA ILE A 42 9.39 42.15 -43.32
C ILE A 42 8.15 41.92 -42.44
N LEU A 43 7.16 41.18 -42.93
CA LEU A 43 5.95 40.85 -42.17
C LEU A 43 6.25 40.02 -40.92
N LEU A 44 7.18 39.05 -41.01
CA LEU A 44 7.65 38.26 -39.87
C LEU A 44 8.36 39.12 -38.82
N ARG A 45 9.21 40.08 -39.23
CA ARG A 45 9.86 41.01 -38.29
C ARG A 45 8.85 41.92 -37.59
N LEU A 46 7.85 42.43 -38.31
CA LEU A 46 6.79 43.27 -37.73
C LEU A 46 5.91 42.48 -36.75
N ALA A 47 5.59 41.21 -37.06
CA ALA A 47 4.85 40.33 -36.16
C ALA A 47 5.62 40.05 -34.87
N VAL A 48 6.93 39.77 -34.95
CA VAL A 48 7.79 39.54 -33.77
C VAL A 48 7.90 40.78 -32.90
N LEU A 49 8.04 41.97 -33.50
CA LEU A 49 8.08 43.25 -32.76
C LEU A 49 6.74 43.57 -32.07
N SER A 50 5.62 43.27 -32.72
CA SER A 50 4.28 43.43 -32.14
C SER A 50 4.06 42.49 -30.94
N LEU A 51 4.46 41.22 -31.07
CA LEU A 51 4.42 40.22 -29.99
C LEU A 51 5.32 40.63 -28.81
N HIS A 52 6.49 41.18 -29.07
CA HIS A 52 7.40 41.66 -28.03
C HIS A 52 6.79 42.84 -27.25
N ASN A 53 6.22 43.83 -27.95
CA ASN A 53 5.58 45.00 -27.33
C ASN A 53 4.33 44.63 -26.51
N LEU A 54 3.53 43.66 -26.98
CA LEU A 54 2.39 43.14 -26.24
C LEU A 54 2.83 42.42 -24.95
N ASN A 55 3.90 41.62 -25.01
CA ASN A 55 4.44 40.94 -23.83
C ASN A 55 5.03 41.91 -22.79
N VAL A 56 5.69 42.99 -23.22
CA VAL A 56 6.22 44.03 -22.32
C VAL A 56 5.09 44.79 -21.62
N LYS A 57 4.03 45.19 -22.34
CA LYS A 57 2.84 45.82 -21.75
C LYS A 57 2.12 44.90 -20.75
N ARG A 58 2.00 43.61 -21.06
CA ARG A 58 1.38 42.60 -20.18
C ARG A 58 2.19 42.40 -18.90
N SER A 59 3.52 42.36 -19.01
CA SER A 59 4.45 42.27 -17.87
C SER A 59 4.35 43.48 -16.93
N ASN A 60 4.30 44.69 -17.48
CA ASN A 60 4.20 45.91 -16.68
C ASN A 60 2.85 46.08 -15.96
N ASN A 61 1.75 45.67 -16.59
CA ASN A 61 0.43 45.65 -15.95
C ASN A 61 0.32 44.58 -14.85
N LEU A 62 0.95 43.41 -15.03
CA LEU A 62 1.05 42.41 -13.96
C LEU A 62 1.85 42.94 -12.75
N LYS A 63 2.97 43.63 -12.99
CA LYS A 63 3.80 44.22 -11.92
C LYS A 63 3.03 45.29 -11.12
N LYS A 64 2.23 46.14 -11.78
CA LYS A 64 1.38 47.14 -11.09
C LYS A 64 0.23 46.51 -10.30
N LYS A 65 -0.43 45.46 -10.82
CA LYS A 65 -1.46 44.71 -10.07
C LYS A 65 -0.88 43.99 -8.85
N LYS A 66 0.29 43.37 -8.98
CA LYS A 66 1.01 42.73 -7.85
C LYS A 66 1.34 43.73 -6.74
N LYS A 67 1.87 44.92 -7.06
CA LYS A 67 2.16 45.97 -6.06
C LYS A 67 0.93 46.49 -5.32
N LYS A 68 -0.23 46.57 -5.99
CA LYS A 68 -1.48 47.06 -5.39
C LYS A 68 -2.14 45.99 -4.49
N LYS A 69 -2.04 44.71 -4.88
CA LYS A 69 -2.56 43.55 -4.12
C LYS A 69 -1.69 43.24 -2.89
N GLN A 70 -0.37 43.39 -3.01
CA GLN A 70 0.59 43.22 -1.91
C GLN A 70 0.39 44.27 -0.80
N LYS A 71 0.02 45.52 -1.15
CA LYS A 71 -0.36 46.54 -0.16
C LYS A 71 -1.70 46.30 0.52
N GLN A 72 -2.56 45.44 -0.04
CA GLN A 72 -3.89 45.14 0.47
C GLN A 72 -3.93 43.85 1.31
N LEU A 73 -2.94 42.96 1.16
CA LEU A 73 -2.79 41.71 1.92
C LEU A 73 -2.04 41.89 3.25
N ILE A 74 -1.26 42.96 3.39
CA ILE A 74 -0.51 43.29 4.63
C ILE A 74 -1.46 43.72 5.79
N SER A 75 -2.77 43.88 5.56
CA SER A 75 -3.72 44.29 6.61
C SER A 75 -4.29 43.16 7.48
N ASN A 76 -4.05 41.89 7.14
CA ASN A 76 -4.65 40.74 7.86
C ASN A 76 -3.55 39.88 8.49
N GLY A 77 -2.90 40.43 9.52
CA GLY A 77 -1.91 39.73 10.33
C GLY A 77 -2.54 38.70 11.27
N ILE A 78 -1.70 37.73 11.69
CA ILE A 78 -1.96 36.56 12.54
C ILE A 78 -2.33 35.29 11.74
N GLN A 79 -1.36 34.80 10.95
CA GLN A 79 -1.19 33.39 10.51
C GLN A 79 0.15 33.18 9.76
N ASP A 80 0.76 34.25 9.23
CA ASP A 80 1.96 34.17 8.37
C ASP A 80 3.28 33.95 9.14
N GLU A 81 3.42 34.47 10.36
CA GLU A 81 4.69 34.38 11.12
C GLU A 81 5.06 32.94 11.55
N GLN A 82 4.11 32.20 12.13
CA GLN A 82 4.37 30.81 12.58
C GLN A 82 4.68 29.87 11.40
N LEU A 83 4.03 30.08 10.26
CA LEU A 83 4.32 29.31 9.05
C LEU A 83 5.72 29.66 8.53
N HIS A 84 6.10 30.95 8.56
CA HIS A 84 7.42 31.38 8.14
C HIS A 84 8.55 30.75 8.97
N ASP A 85 8.37 30.67 10.29
CA ASP A 85 9.35 30.08 11.21
C ASP A 85 9.53 28.57 10.99
N ILE A 86 8.44 27.82 10.78
CA ILE A 86 8.47 26.38 10.50
C ILE A 86 9.25 26.09 9.20
N VAL A 87 8.99 26.90 8.17
CA VAL A 87 9.65 26.77 6.86
C VAL A 87 11.14 27.08 7.00
N HIS A 88 11.49 28.16 7.70
CA HIS A 88 12.88 28.54 7.93
C HIS A 88 13.64 27.46 8.69
N ALA A 89 13.03 26.88 9.73
CA ALA A 89 13.61 25.77 10.48
C ALA A 89 13.83 24.51 9.63
N SER A 90 12.90 24.18 8.72
CA SER A 90 13.06 23.05 7.80
C SER A 90 14.21 23.27 6.81
N VAL A 91 14.31 24.48 6.24
CA VAL A 91 15.41 24.86 5.34
C VAL A 91 16.75 24.76 6.05
N GLN A 92 16.85 25.25 7.28
CA GLN A 92 18.08 25.17 8.07
C GLN A 92 18.47 23.71 8.32
N ARG A 93 17.55 22.85 8.78
CA ARG A 93 17.84 21.42 8.99
C ARG A 93 18.33 20.73 7.72
N LYS A 94 17.78 21.08 6.55
CA LYS A 94 18.26 20.54 5.27
C LYS A 94 19.69 21.01 4.96
N GLN A 95 19.99 22.29 5.21
CA GLN A 95 21.35 22.81 5.02
C GLN A 95 22.35 22.08 5.93
N ASP A 96 22.03 21.93 7.21
CA ASP A 96 22.87 21.20 8.17
C ASP A 96 23.10 19.74 7.72
N PHE A 97 22.05 19.09 7.21
CA PHE A 97 22.14 17.76 6.62
C PHE A 97 23.08 17.73 5.41
N LEU A 98 22.91 18.64 4.45
CA LEU A 98 23.73 18.70 3.24
C LEU A 98 25.20 19.00 3.55
N GLU A 99 25.48 19.87 4.52
CA GLU A 99 26.85 20.15 4.99
C GLU A 99 27.50 18.91 5.61
N LYS A 100 26.74 18.09 6.33
CA LYS A 100 27.22 16.85 6.96
C LYS A 100 27.50 15.73 5.95
N VAL A 101 26.68 15.58 4.92
CA VAL A 101 26.72 14.41 4.03
C VAL A 101 27.40 14.67 2.68
N GLY A 102 27.50 15.94 2.28
CA GLY A 102 28.14 16.34 1.03
C GLY A 102 27.60 15.61 -0.21
N ASP A 103 28.52 15.10 -1.02
CA ASP A 103 28.22 14.50 -2.32
C ASP A 103 27.58 13.10 -2.25
N ASP A 104 27.51 12.49 -1.06
CA ASP A 104 26.91 11.17 -0.89
C ASP A 104 25.37 11.18 -0.97
N TYR A 105 24.74 12.36 -0.91
CA TYR A 105 23.29 12.54 -1.12
C TYR A 105 22.98 13.10 -2.51
N GLY A 106 21.99 12.52 -3.18
CA GLY A 106 21.25 13.22 -4.24
C GLY A 106 21.90 13.20 -5.62
N TYR A 107 22.85 12.30 -5.89
CA TYR A 107 23.41 12.07 -7.23
C TYR A 107 24.07 13.29 -7.91
N PRO A 108 24.83 14.16 -7.21
CA PRO A 108 25.35 15.40 -7.79
C PRO A 108 26.24 15.19 -9.01
N ASN A 109 26.97 14.06 -9.05
CA ASN A 109 27.89 13.70 -10.13
C ASN A 109 27.27 12.81 -11.22
N SER A 110 25.96 12.51 -11.13
CA SER A 110 25.28 11.69 -12.14
C SER A 110 24.85 12.52 -13.36
N PRO A 111 24.65 11.91 -14.54
CA PRO A 111 24.06 12.59 -15.69
C PRO A 111 22.66 13.17 -15.44
N ALA A 112 21.88 12.63 -14.49
CA ALA A 112 20.61 13.22 -14.06
C ALA A 112 20.80 14.58 -13.36
N GLY A 113 21.98 14.80 -12.76
CA GLY A 113 22.25 15.89 -11.83
C GLY A 113 21.61 15.66 -10.46
N PHE A 114 21.66 16.71 -9.63
CA PHE A 114 21.17 16.65 -8.24
C PHE A 114 19.66 16.36 -8.16
N ILE A 115 19.26 15.43 -7.28
CA ILE A 115 17.91 14.87 -7.18
C ILE A 115 16.82 15.94 -7.07
N ASP A 116 17.06 16.99 -6.30
CA ASP A 116 16.13 18.11 -6.12
C ASP A 116 15.73 18.80 -7.44
N HIS A 117 16.58 18.75 -8.47
CA HIS A 117 16.32 19.40 -9.76
C HIS A 117 15.43 18.59 -10.70
N TRP A 118 15.39 17.26 -10.57
CA TRP A 118 14.66 16.38 -11.50
C TRP A 118 13.54 15.57 -10.85
N ARG A 119 13.56 15.38 -9.52
CA ARG A 119 12.61 14.48 -8.83
C ARG A 119 11.15 14.83 -9.05
N HIS A 120 10.81 16.11 -9.05
CA HIS A 120 9.44 16.57 -9.27
C HIS A 120 8.95 16.42 -10.71
N LYS A 121 9.89 16.40 -11.68
CA LYS A 121 9.56 16.18 -13.10
C LYS A 121 9.30 14.71 -13.35
N GLU A 122 10.14 13.85 -12.77
CA GLU A 122 10.05 12.41 -12.96
C GLU A 122 8.88 11.77 -12.19
N PHE A 123 8.45 12.35 -11.06
CA PHE A 123 7.26 11.87 -10.34
C PHE A 123 6.46 13.04 -9.75
N PRO A 124 5.57 13.65 -10.55
CA PRO A 124 4.81 14.84 -10.15
C PRO A 124 3.72 14.57 -9.09
N ALA A 125 3.41 13.29 -8.83
CA ALA A 125 2.50 12.86 -7.78
C ALA A 125 3.15 12.85 -6.39
N LEU A 126 4.48 13.00 -6.27
CA LEU A 126 5.10 13.19 -4.96
C LEU A 126 5.19 14.68 -4.62
N ILE A 127 5.27 14.97 -3.32
CA ILE A 127 5.42 16.34 -2.84
C ILE A 127 6.75 16.93 -3.32
N HIS A 128 6.72 18.20 -3.69
CA HIS A 128 7.93 18.92 -4.04
C HIS A 128 8.64 19.39 -2.77
N PRO A 129 9.99 19.39 -2.73
CA PRO A 129 10.79 19.87 -1.59
C PRO A 129 10.52 21.33 -1.15
N LEU A 130 9.67 22.09 -1.86
CA LEU A 130 9.44 23.52 -1.66
C LEU A 130 7.96 23.93 -1.65
N GLN A 131 7.01 23.02 -1.45
CA GLN A 131 5.61 23.43 -1.20
C GLN A 131 5.38 24.03 0.21
N LEU A 132 6.47 24.19 0.98
CA LEU A 132 6.58 25.05 2.16
C LEU A 132 7.12 26.46 1.83
N GLN A 133 7.62 26.73 0.62
CA GLN A 133 7.99 28.08 0.20
C GLN A 133 6.84 28.77 -0.56
N LEU A 134 6.26 29.79 0.08
CA LEU A 134 5.60 30.95 -0.54
C LEU A 134 4.44 30.66 -1.51
N HIS A 135 3.22 30.35 -1.03
CA HIS A 135 2.04 30.44 -1.91
C HIS A 135 0.75 30.94 -1.24
N SER A 136 0.69 32.26 -1.04
CA SER A 136 -0.55 33.05 -0.89
C SER A 136 -1.03 33.70 -2.21
N ASP A 137 -0.45 33.41 -3.38
CA ASP A 137 -0.73 34.25 -4.57
C ASP A 137 -1.09 33.57 -5.92
N VAL A 138 -1.38 32.27 -5.98
CA VAL A 138 -1.88 31.63 -7.25
C VAL A 138 -3.06 30.66 -7.05
N GLN A 139 -3.77 30.67 -5.91
CA GLN A 139 -5.03 29.94 -5.77
C GLN A 139 -6.24 30.74 -6.29
N GLN A 140 -6.24 31.09 -7.57
CA GLN A 140 -7.50 31.39 -8.26
C GLN A 140 -7.51 31.08 -9.77
N SER A 141 -6.43 30.53 -10.34
CA SER A 141 -6.42 30.20 -11.78
C SER A 141 -5.91 28.80 -12.15
N LEU A 142 -5.64 27.91 -11.19
CA LEU A 142 -5.32 26.51 -11.47
C LEU A 142 -6.11 25.59 -10.51
N HIS A 143 -7.39 25.41 -10.81
CA HIS A 143 -8.21 24.32 -10.26
C HIS A 143 -7.86 22.97 -10.93
N THR A 144 -6.58 22.60 -10.93
CA THR A 144 -6.13 21.28 -11.38
C THR A 144 -5.33 20.60 -10.27
N ASN A 145 -6.03 19.71 -9.54
CA ASN A 145 -5.55 18.54 -8.78
C ASN A 145 -4.27 18.68 -7.93
N ASN A 146 -4.31 19.46 -6.85
CA ASN A 146 -3.37 19.29 -5.73
C ASN A 146 -3.87 18.23 -4.70
N LYS A 147 -4.88 17.42 -5.06
CA LYS A 147 -5.54 16.45 -4.19
C LYS A 147 -4.85 15.09 -4.10
N ASP A 148 -3.89 14.81 -4.98
CA ASP A 148 -3.28 13.48 -5.15
C ASP A 148 -1.77 13.46 -4.87
N LYS A 149 -1.23 14.48 -4.17
CA LYS A 149 0.21 14.50 -3.81
C LYS A 149 0.44 13.89 -2.45
N GLU A 150 1.40 12.98 -2.35
CA GLU A 150 1.72 12.22 -1.14
C GLU A 150 3.23 12.01 -0.95
N VAL A 151 3.66 11.66 0.27
CA VAL A 151 5.01 11.18 0.57
C VAL A 151 4.99 9.66 0.42
N TYR A 152 5.93 9.11 -0.35
CA TYR A 152 6.02 7.67 -0.57
C TYR A 152 7.21 7.05 0.15
N LEU A 153 6.95 6.21 1.16
CA LEU A 153 7.97 5.55 1.99
C LEU A 153 7.86 4.02 1.98
N ASP A 154 7.27 3.43 0.92
CA ASP A 154 7.14 1.98 0.72
C ASP A 154 8.00 1.45 -0.45
N HIS A 155 9.19 2.01 -0.68
CA HIS A 155 10.09 1.56 -1.75
C HIS A 155 10.44 0.07 -1.69
N ALA A 156 10.56 -0.51 -0.50
CA ALA A 156 10.80 -1.95 -0.33
C ALA A 156 9.60 -2.81 -0.77
N GLY A 157 8.39 -2.25 -0.74
CA GLY A 157 7.18 -2.86 -1.27
C GLY A 157 7.11 -2.75 -2.79
N SER A 158 7.40 -1.57 -3.34
CA SER A 158 7.57 -1.36 -4.78
C SER A 158 8.36 -0.08 -5.05
N SER A 159 9.32 -0.15 -5.99
CA SER A 159 9.90 1.08 -6.52
C SER A 159 8.88 1.80 -7.41
N LEU A 160 8.99 3.13 -7.49
CA LEU A 160 8.19 3.91 -8.44
C LEU A 160 8.91 3.97 -9.80
N PRO A 161 8.18 3.75 -10.92
CA PRO A 161 8.73 3.98 -12.25
C PRO A 161 8.76 5.49 -12.53
N SER A 162 9.87 5.97 -13.11
CA SER A 162 9.99 7.36 -13.52
C SER A 162 9.16 7.64 -14.78
N GLN A 163 8.70 8.88 -14.95
CA GLN A 163 7.99 9.27 -16.18
C GLN A 163 8.84 9.03 -17.43
N SER A 164 10.14 9.34 -17.38
CA SER A 164 11.06 9.09 -18.48
C SER A 164 11.18 7.59 -18.79
N LEU A 165 11.23 6.71 -17.78
CA LEU A 165 11.23 5.26 -17.99
C LEU A 165 9.97 4.80 -18.72
N LEU A 166 8.78 5.19 -18.21
CA LEU A 166 7.51 4.80 -18.82
C LEU A 166 7.38 5.35 -20.25
N HIS A 167 7.80 6.60 -20.46
CA HIS A 167 7.80 7.23 -21.76
C HIS A 167 8.74 6.52 -22.75
N ASN A 168 9.93 6.10 -22.32
CA ASN A 168 10.87 5.36 -23.17
C ASN A 168 10.33 3.98 -23.54
N ILE A 169 9.73 3.26 -22.59
CA ILE A 169 9.07 1.97 -22.85
C ILE A 169 7.93 2.15 -23.87
N TYR A 170 7.08 3.16 -23.66
CA TYR A 170 5.94 3.45 -24.53
C TYR A 170 6.37 3.88 -25.94
N THR A 171 7.35 4.79 -26.03
CA THR A 171 7.88 5.29 -27.29
C THR A 171 8.54 4.18 -28.10
N GLN A 172 9.27 3.27 -27.45
CA GLN A 172 9.81 2.09 -28.11
C GLN A 172 8.71 1.19 -28.69
N GLN A 173 7.54 1.13 -28.06
CA GLN A 173 6.42 0.31 -28.54
C GLN A 173 5.67 0.94 -29.73
N ILE A 174 5.65 2.27 -29.85
CA ILE A 174 4.84 3.01 -30.84
C ILE A 174 5.64 3.55 -32.02
N SER A 175 6.93 3.84 -31.85
CA SER A 175 7.77 4.43 -32.90
C SER A 175 7.67 3.63 -34.20
N GLN A 176 7.70 4.30 -35.35
CA GLN A 176 7.63 3.67 -36.68
C GLN A 176 8.79 2.69 -36.97
N THR A 177 9.79 2.64 -36.08
CA THR A 177 10.93 1.70 -36.04
C THR A 177 10.72 0.50 -35.09
N ALA A 178 9.59 0.42 -34.37
CA ALA A 178 9.21 -0.69 -33.50
C ALA A 178 8.92 -1.93 -34.36
N ALA A 179 9.99 -2.59 -34.76
CA ALA A 179 9.90 -3.74 -35.63
C ALA A 179 8.98 -4.82 -35.01
N ILE A 180 8.16 -5.43 -35.86
CA ILE A 180 7.18 -6.44 -35.45
C ILE A 180 7.87 -7.50 -34.58
N LEU A 181 7.40 -7.60 -33.33
CA LEU A 181 7.78 -8.65 -32.40
C LEU A 181 6.69 -9.72 -32.42
N ALA A 182 7.10 -10.96 -32.59
CA ALA A 182 6.22 -12.12 -32.61
C ALA A 182 6.66 -13.10 -31.53
N ASN A 183 5.81 -14.09 -31.26
CA ASN A 183 6.17 -15.16 -30.35
C ASN A 183 7.50 -15.80 -30.80
N PRO A 184 8.52 -15.90 -29.92
CA PRO A 184 9.83 -16.44 -30.27
C PRO A 184 9.77 -17.89 -30.79
N HIS A 185 8.66 -18.60 -30.58
CA HIS A 185 8.44 -19.96 -31.07
C HIS A 185 7.86 -20.04 -32.49
N SER A 186 7.35 -18.95 -33.07
CA SER A 186 6.61 -18.97 -34.35
C SER A 186 7.47 -19.02 -35.62
N GLY A 187 8.80 -18.98 -35.50
CA GLY A 187 9.71 -18.88 -36.65
C GLY A 187 9.60 -17.55 -37.42
N GLY A 188 10.47 -17.34 -38.42
CA GLY A 188 10.45 -16.16 -39.29
C GLY A 188 11.08 -14.88 -38.69
N PRO A 189 11.15 -13.78 -39.48
CA PRO A 189 11.95 -12.59 -39.14
C PRO A 189 11.55 -11.89 -37.84
N ALA A 190 10.25 -11.83 -37.52
CA ALA A 190 9.74 -11.20 -36.30
C ALA A 190 10.08 -12.02 -35.03
N ALA A 191 10.00 -13.34 -35.10
CA ALA A 191 10.39 -14.22 -34.00
C ALA A 191 11.91 -14.20 -33.79
N SER A 192 12.71 -14.26 -34.87
CA SER A 192 14.18 -14.15 -34.79
C SER A 192 14.63 -12.81 -34.20
N ARG A 193 13.94 -11.72 -34.53
CA ARG A 193 14.20 -10.41 -33.92
C ARG A 193 13.88 -10.39 -32.43
N THR A 194 12.75 -10.96 -32.05
CA THR A 194 12.33 -11.08 -30.64
C THR A 194 13.37 -11.86 -29.83
N LEU A 195 13.83 -13.00 -30.35
CA LEU A 195 14.91 -13.79 -29.74
C LEU A 195 16.20 -12.97 -29.58
N ARG A 196 16.62 -12.25 -30.63
CA ARG A 196 17.84 -11.42 -30.57
C ARG A 196 17.76 -10.35 -29.48
N LEU A 197 16.61 -9.68 -29.36
CA LEU A 197 16.41 -8.65 -28.33
C LEU A 197 16.37 -9.26 -26.92
N ILE A 198 15.75 -10.44 -26.76
CA ILE A 198 15.80 -11.17 -25.48
C ILE A 198 17.25 -11.50 -25.10
N GLU A 199 18.07 -12.00 -26.04
CA GLU A 199 19.47 -12.31 -25.78
C GLU A 199 20.31 -11.05 -25.47
N GLN A 200 20.02 -9.93 -26.13
CA GLN A 200 20.63 -8.64 -25.80
C GLN A 200 20.29 -8.23 -24.36
N VAL A 201 19.02 -8.27 -23.97
CA VAL A 201 18.59 -7.93 -22.61
C VAL A 201 19.23 -8.87 -21.58
N LYS A 202 19.31 -10.18 -21.87
CA LYS A 202 20.02 -11.13 -20.98
C LYS A 202 21.46 -10.72 -20.77
N LYS A 203 22.15 -10.30 -21.84
CA LYS A 203 23.52 -9.79 -21.73
C LYS A 203 23.57 -8.55 -20.83
N GLU A 204 22.70 -7.56 -21.05
CA GLU A 204 22.65 -6.34 -20.21
C GLU A 204 22.37 -6.65 -18.73
N ILE A 205 21.49 -7.64 -18.45
CA ILE A 205 21.25 -8.13 -17.09
C ILE A 205 22.52 -8.77 -16.51
N LEU A 206 23.19 -9.67 -17.26
CA LEU A 206 24.43 -10.29 -16.80
C LEU A 206 25.54 -9.27 -16.60
N ASP A 207 25.62 -8.23 -17.43
CA ASP A 207 26.60 -7.15 -17.28
C ASP A 207 26.31 -6.34 -16.00
N HIS A 208 25.05 -6.00 -15.73
CA HIS A 208 24.65 -5.28 -14.50
C HIS A 208 24.93 -6.09 -13.22
N PHE A 209 24.76 -7.41 -13.25
CA PHE A 209 24.98 -8.30 -12.09
C PHE A 209 26.38 -8.95 -12.07
N HIS A 210 27.27 -8.61 -13.00
CA HIS A 210 28.58 -9.27 -13.19
C HIS A 210 28.47 -10.80 -13.31
N GLY A 211 27.46 -11.31 -14.03
CA GLY A 211 27.14 -12.74 -14.13
C GLY A 211 27.73 -13.45 -15.36
N HIS A 212 28.54 -12.80 -16.17
CA HIS A 212 29.13 -13.41 -17.38
C HIS A 212 30.21 -14.47 -17.04
N PRO A 213 30.52 -15.41 -17.95
CA PRO A 213 31.71 -16.25 -17.80
C PRO A 213 32.99 -15.40 -17.95
N GLY A 214 34.09 -15.76 -17.26
CA GLY A 214 35.33 -14.98 -17.37
C GLY A 214 36.47 -15.41 -16.42
N ARG A 215 37.69 -14.94 -16.70
CA ARG A 215 38.86 -15.10 -15.81
C ARG A 215 38.78 -14.09 -14.65
N PHE A 216 39.17 -14.50 -13.44
CA PHE A 216 39.38 -13.70 -12.21
C PHE A 216 38.23 -13.52 -11.20
N ALA A 217 37.16 -14.30 -11.28
CA ALA A 217 36.02 -14.17 -10.36
C ALA A 217 36.22 -14.81 -8.96
N THR A 218 37.37 -15.45 -8.69
CA THR A 218 37.69 -16.07 -7.38
C THR A 218 38.91 -15.43 -6.69
N LEU A 219 39.26 -14.18 -7.01
CA LEU A 219 40.38 -13.50 -6.35
C LEU A 219 39.97 -12.96 -4.97
N GLN A 220 40.16 -13.78 -3.93
CA GLN A 220 40.98 -13.30 -2.82
C GLN A 220 42.44 -13.60 -3.19
N SER A 221 43.31 -12.59 -3.14
CA SER A 221 44.74 -12.77 -3.34
C SER A 221 45.25 -13.89 -2.41
N PRO A 222 45.90 -14.94 -2.91
CA PRO A 222 46.55 -15.90 -2.03
C PRO A 222 47.61 -15.17 -1.20
N PRO A 223 47.87 -15.57 0.06
CA PRO A 223 49.00 -15.03 0.81
C PRO A 223 50.25 -15.16 -0.05
N SER A 224 50.97 -14.05 -0.19
CA SER A 224 52.19 -13.95 -0.99
C SER A 224 53.16 -15.08 -0.63
N ASN A 225 53.21 -16.13 -1.47
CA ASN A 225 54.27 -17.15 -1.66
C ASN A 225 53.78 -18.53 -2.16
N GLN A 226 52.56 -18.69 -2.70
CA GLN A 226 52.18 -19.93 -3.41
C GLN A 226 51.58 -19.64 -4.79
N GLU A 227 52.21 -20.15 -5.85
CA GLU A 227 51.61 -20.16 -7.19
C GLU A 227 50.42 -21.14 -7.23
N PRO A 228 49.30 -20.79 -7.89
CA PRO A 228 48.16 -21.70 -8.03
C PRO A 228 48.55 -22.91 -8.90
N SER A 229 48.34 -24.12 -8.37
CA SER A 229 48.72 -25.38 -9.01
C SER A 229 47.94 -25.75 -10.28
N ASN A 230 46.88 -25.02 -10.66
CA ASN A 230 46.10 -25.31 -11.86
C ASN A 230 45.40 -24.06 -12.46
N PRO A 231 45.71 -23.64 -13.71
CA PRO A 231 45.13 -22.45 -14.34
C PRO A 231 43.62 -22.53 -14.66
N SER A 232 42.99 -23.70 -14.52
CA SER A 232 41.53 -23.88 -14.65
C SER A 232 40.73 -23.33 -13.46
N ASN A 233 41.34 -23.11 -12.29
CA ASN A 233 40.68 -22.54 -11.11
C ASN A 233 40.45 -21.02 -11.19
N LEU A 234 40.91 -20.38 -12.27
CA LEU A 234 40.82 -18.93 -12.48
C LEU A 234 39.59 -18.52 -13.33
N TYR A 235 38.77 -19.45 -13.81
CA TYR A 235 37.67 -19.16 -14.73
C TYR A 235 36.30 -19.45 -14.10
N HIS A 236 35.47 -18.43 -13.93
CA HIS A 236 34.10 -18.59 -13.45
C HIS A 236 33.16 -18.97 -14.59
N PRO A 237 32.27 -19.96 -14.38
CA PRO A 237 31.48 -20.56 -15.45
C PRO A 237 30.38 -19.63 -15.98
N GLY A 238 30.02 -18.58 -15.23
CA GLY A 238 28.95 -17.64 -15.54
C GLY A 238 27.57 -18.16 -15.14
N TYR A 239 26.55 -17.36 -15.40
CA TYR A 239 25.15 -17.68 -15.09
C TYR A 239 24.29 -17.76 -16.34
N ASP A 240 23.34 -18.69 -16.32
CA ASP A 240 22.18 -18.69 -17.22
C ASP A 240 21.02 -17.95 -16.55
N ILE A 241 20.21 -17.24 -17.35
CA ILE A 241 19.04 -16.51 -16.88
C ILE A 241 17.77 -17.23 -17.33
N ILE A 242 16.91 -17.52 -16.35
CA ILE A 242 15.56 -18.01 -16.56
C ILE A 242 14.61 -16.87 -16.15
N PHE A 243 13.87 -16.33 -17.10
CA PHE A 243 12.88 -15.28 -16.80
C PHE A 243 11.67 -15.88 -16.10
N THR A 244 11.20 -15.18 -15.06
CA THR A 244 10.05 -15.57 -14.25
C THR A 244 9.08 -14.39 -14.11
N SER A 245 7.87 -14.63 -13.63
CA SER A 245 6.91 -13.60 -13.22
C SER A 245 7.36 -12.80 -11.98
N GLY A 246 8.42 -13.26 -11.30
CA GLY A 246 8.99 -12.62 -10.12
C GLY A 246 9.84 -13.59 -9.30
N THR A 247 10.34 -13.10 -8.17
CA THR A 247 11.14 -13.89 -7.22
C THR A 247 10.40 -15.12 -6.70
N THR A 248 9.10 -15.00 -6.42
CA THR A 248 8.29 -16.13 -5.93
C THR A 248 8.27 -17.31 -6.91
N GLU A 249 8.14 -17.06 -8.21
CA GLU A 249 8.19 -18.14 -9.20
C GLU A 249 9.61 -18.71 -9.36
N ALA A 250 10.65 -17.88 -9.27
CA ALA A 250 12.03 -18.37 -9.26
C ALA A 250 12.30 -19.35 -8.09
N LEU A 251 11.84 -18.98 -6.89
CA LEU A 251 11.93 -19.84 -5.70
C LEU A 251 11.13 -21.13 -5.88
N ARG A 252 9.91 -21.03 -6.43
CA ARG A 252 9.06 -22.18 -6.74
C ARG A 252 9.72 -23.14 -7.73
N ILE A 253 10.29 -22.63 -8.83
CA ILE A 253 11.00 -23.45 -9.82
C ILE A 253 12.11 -24.26 -9.16
N VAL A 254 12.93 -23.62 -8.31
CA VAL A 254 13.98 -24.33 -7.57
C VAL A 254 13.36 -25.38 -6.65
N ALA A 255 12.37 -25.04 -5.82
CA ALA A 255 11.71 -26.02 -4.93
C ALA A 255 11.12 -27.22 -5.70
N GLU A 256 10.49 -26.99 -6.85
CA GLU A 256 9.84 -28.02 -7.67
C GLU A 256 10.81 -28.85 -8.53
N HIS A 257 12.02 -28.37 -8.81
CA HIS A 257 12.95 -29.09 -9.71
C HIS A 257 14.22 -29.60 -9.02
N PHE A 258 14.58 -29.04 -7.86
CA PHE A 258 15.73 -29.48 -7.09
C PHE A 258 15.61 -30.98 -6.73
N PRO A 259 16.71 -31.75 -6.77
CA PRO A 259 16.72 -33.21 -6.62
C PRO A 259 16.63 -33.62 -5.15
N TRP A 260 15.51 -33.26 -4.52
CA TRP A 260 15.21 -33.65 -3.16
C TRP A 260 15.15 -35.18 -3.03
N THR A 261 15.75 -35.68 -1.96
CA THR A 261 15.69 -37.06 -1.50
C THR A 261 15.21 -37.11 -0.05
N SER A 262 14.86 -38.30 0.45
CA SER A 262 14.47 -38.49 1.85
C SER A 262 15.55 -38.07 2.86
N HIS A 263 16.81 -37.96 2.43
CA HIS A 263 17.94 -37.50 3.24
C HIS A 263 18.28 -36.02 3.03
N SER A 264 17.65 -35.37 2.05
CA SER A 264 17.89 -33.96 1.75
C SER A 264 17.30 -33.04 2.81
N THR A 265 17.90 -31.86 2.97
CA THR A 265 17.49 -30.84 3.93
C THR A 265 17.49 -29.45 3.30
N PHE A 266 16.39 -28.72 3.51
CA PHE A 266 16.24 -27.32 3.15
C PHE A 266 16.46 -26.42 4.39
N LEU A 267 17.51 -25.61 4.39
CA LEU A 267 17.84 -24.67 5.46
C LEU A 267 17.56 -23.24 5.00
N TYR A 268 16.85 -22.47 5.83
CA TYR A 268 16.62 -21.03 5.60
C TYR A 268 16.55 -20.28 6.94
N PRO A 269 16.86 -18.98 6.96
CA PRO A 269 16.81 -18.20 8.18
C PRO A 269 15.39 -17.79 8.58
N HIS A 270 15.19 -17.55 9.87
CA HIS A 270 13.92 -17.12 10.45
C HIS A 270 13.37 -15.82 9.82
N ASN A 271 14.26 -14.91 9.42
CA ASN A 271 13.89 -13.63 8.81
C ASN A 271 13.59 -13.72 7.29
N ALA A 272 13.47 -14.92 6.72
CA ALA A 272 13.17 -15.12 5.31
C ALA A 272 11.76 -14.63 4.91
N HIS A 273 11.61 -14.29 3.64
CA HIS A 273 10.32 -13.90 3.05
C HIS A 273 9.34 -15.08 3.01
N THR A 274 8.02 -14.83 3.08
CA THR A 274 6.98 -15.88 3.02
C THR A 274 7.10 -16.79 1.80
N SER A 275 7.59 -16.28 0.66
CA SER A 275 7.85 -17.10 -0.54
C SER A 275 8.91 -18.19 -0.31
N VAL A 276 9.93 -17.93 0.52
CA VAL A 276 10.94 -18.93 0.92
C VAL A 276 10.30 -19.96 1.85
N ILE A 277 9.48 -19.49 2.80
CA ILE A 277 8.69 -20.36 3.68
C ILE A 277 7.76 -21.28 2.87
N GLY A 278 7.18 -20.77 1.78
CA GLY A 278 6.32 -21.53 0.87
C GLY A 278 7.03 -22.70 0.17
N MET A 279 8.37 -22.69 0.07
CA MET A 279 9.13 -23.81 -0.49
C MET A 279 9.02 -25.08 0.37
N ARG A 280 8.66 -24.97 1.65
CA ARG A 280 8.48 -26.12 2.56
C ARG A 280 7.49 -27.15 2.00
N GLY A 281 6.42 -26.72 1.34
CA GLY A 281 5.41 -27.62 0.76
C GLY A 281 6.04 -28.58 -0.27
N PRO A 282 6.56 -28.07 -1.40
CA PRO A 282 7.23 -28.93 -2.40
C PRO A 282 8.41 -29.74 -1.86
N VAL A 283 9.15 -29.22 -0.87
CA VAL A 283 10.24 -29.95 -0.19
C VAL A 283 9.70 -31.18 0.54
N LEU A 284 8.64 -31.01 1.33
CA LEU A 284 8.00 -32.08 2.09
C LEU A 284 7.29 -33.09 1.18
N ASP A 285 6.62 -32.63 0.12
CA ASP A 285 5.93 -33.49 -0.86
C ASP A 285 6.88 -34.47 -1.55
N LYS A 286 8.16 -34.10 -1.66
CA LYS A 286 9.23 -34.93 -2.21
C LYS A 286 10.00 -35.74 -1.16
N GLY A 287 9.53 -35.74 0.09
CA GLY A 287 10.07 -36.53 1.19
C GLY A 287 11.30 -35.93 1.88
N ALA A 288 11.77 -34.74 1.48
CA ALA A 288 12.86 -34.04 2.15
C ALA A 288 12.39 -33.32 3.42
N GLY A 289 13.35 -32.88 4.24
CA GLY A 289 13.07 -32.13 5.47
C GLY A 289 13.46 -30.66 5.37
N PHE A 290 12.95 -29.84 6.27
CA PHE A 290 13.38 -28.45 6.38
C PHE A 290 13.81 -28.08 7.80
N VAL A 291 14.70 -27.08 7.89
CA VAL A 291 15.24 -26.53 9.13
C VAL A 291 15.18 -25.01 9.06
N CYS A 292 14.74 -24.40 10.16
CA CYS A 292 14.74 -22.95 10.36
C CYS A 292 15.73 -22.60 11.47
N LYS A 293 16.62 -21.64 11.25
CA LYS A 293 17.56 -21.09 12.27
C LYS A 293 17.56 -19.58 12.24
N HIS A 294 18.07 -18.90 13.27
CA HIS A 294 18.25 -17.45 13.16
C HIS A 294 19.37 -17.15 12.17
N LEU A 295 19.28 -15.98 11.51
CA LEU A 295 20.32 -15.56 10.56
C LEU A 295 21.68 -15.42 11.26
N SER A 296 21.69 -14.96 12.52
CA SER A 296 22.88 -14.88 13.37
C SER A 296 23.59 -16.23 13.46
N ASP A 297 22.87 -17.30 13.75
CA ASP A 297 23.44 -18.64 13.95
C ASP A 297 24.10 -19.14 12.66
N ILE A 298 23.43 -18.97 11.51
CA ILE A 298 23.95 -19.35 10.20
C ILE A 298 25.20 -18.54 9.87
N THR A 299 25.17 -17.22 10.11
CA THR A 299 26.32 -16.34 9.83
C THR A 299 27.50 -16.58 10.76
N GLN A 300 27.25 -16.89 12.03
CA GLN A 300 28.28 -17.21 13.00
C GLN A 300 28.93 -18.55 12.64
N LEU A 301 28.13 -19.56 12.30
CA LEU A 301 28.63 -20.85 11.83
C LEU A 301 29.49 -20.70 10.57
N ALA A 302 29.11 -19.81 9.66
CA ALA A 302 29.87 -19.58 8.43
C ALA A 302 31.21 -18.83 8.65
N ARG A 303 31.34 -18.11 9.76
CA ARG A 303 32.57 -17.39 10.16
C ARG A 303 33.51 -18.22 11.00
N ASP A 304 33.02 -19.35 11.52
CA ASP A 304 33.86 -20.26 12.28
C ASP A 304 34.85 -20.95 11.34
N ASP A 305 36.14 -20.85 11.66
CA ASP A 305 37.22 -21.44 10.89
C ASP A 305 37.34 -22.96 11.12
N ASP A 306 36.62 -23.54 12.10
CA ASP A 306 36.61 -24.99 12.34
C ASP A 306 35.65 -25.73 11.38
N ASP A 307 36.22 -26.39 10.38
CA ASP A 307 35.51 -27.20 9.39
C ASP A 307 34.71 -28.36 10.02
N ASN A 308 35.23 -28.98 11.09
CA ASN A 308 34.54 -30.08 11.74
C ASN A 308 33.31 -29.57 12.49
N HIS A 309 33.43 -28.42 13.15
CA HIS A 309 32.31 -27.79 13.83
C HIS A 309 31.19 -27.41 12.84
N LEU A 310 31.53 -26.89 11.66
CA LEU A 310 30.56 -26.65 10.58
C LEU A 310 29.83 -27.94 10.19
N VAL A 311 30.56 -28.99 9.86
CA VAL A 311 29.98 -30.27 9.40
C VAL A 311 29.11 -30.92 10.48
N ASP A 312 29.57 -30.95 11.73
CA ASP A 312 28.85 -31.56 12.83
C ASP A 312 27.60 -30.77 13.21
N THR A 313 27.66 -29.44 13.20
CA THR A 313 26.49 -28.58 13.41
C THR A 313 25.47 -28.76 12.29
N LEU A 314 25.91 -28.84 11.03
CA LEU A 314 25.00 -29.09 9.90
C LEU A 314 24.34 -30.48 10.02
N LYS A 315 25.08 -31.52 10.40
CA LYS A 315 24.48 -32.85 10.67
C LYS A 315 23.48 -32.79 11.81
N GLN A 316 23.80 -32.08 12.90
CA GLN A 316 22.89 -31.87 14.03
C GLN A 316 21.61 -31.14 13.60
N TRP A 317 21.72 -30.15 12.72
CA TRP A 317 20.55 -29.45 12.17
C TRP A 317 19.74 -30.35 11.25
N GLN A 318 20.39 -31.19 10.43
CA GLN A 318 19.72 -32.17 9.58
C GLN A 318 18.92 -33.21 10.38
N THR A 319 19.40 -33.63 11.56
CA THR A 319 18.65 -34.53 12.45
C THR A 319 17.46 -33.84 13.13
N GLN A 320 17.50 -32.52 13.28
CA GLN A 320 16.38 -31.69 13.78
C GLN A 320 15.37 -31.31 12.69
N ALA A 321 15.60 -31.72 11.43
CA ALA A 321 14.74 -31.33 10.32
C ALA A 321 13.31 -31.85 10.48
N ILE A 322 12.34 -30.98 10.22
CA ILE A 322 10.92 -31.34 10.20
C ILE A 322 10.63 -32.11 8.90
N ARG A 323 10.04 -33.31 9.02
CA ARG A 323 9.75 -34.25 7.93
C ARG A 323 8.39 -34.91 8.11
N HIS A 324 7.73 -35.31 7.02
CA HIS A 324 6.50 -36.14 7.10
C HIS A 324 6.79 -37.62 7.42
N SER A 325 7.97 -38.12 7.07
CA SER A 325 8.37 -39.52 7.29
C SER A 325 9.87 -39.60 7.57
N GLN A 326 10.26 -40.51 8.47
CA GLN A 326 11.68 -40.71 8.79
C GLN A 326 12.39 -41.46 7.64
N PRO A 327 13.67 -41.16 7.36
CA PRO A 327 14.43 -41.87 6.33
C PRO A 327 14.57 -43.35 6.69
N SER A 328 14.43 -44.24 5.70
CA SER A 328 14.67 -45.68 5.86
C SER A 328 16.16 -45.95 6.14
N THR A 329 16.48 -46.65 7.22
CA THR A 329 17.85 -46.98 7.66
C THR A 329 18.53 -48.10 6.85
N SER A 330 17.97 -48.53 5.72
CA SER A 330 18.55 -49.60 4.90
C SER A 330 19.90 -49.16 4.29
N THR A 331 20.93 -49.97 4.54
CA THR A 331 22.35 -49.72 4.24
C THR A 331 22.78 -50.05 2.81
N THR A 332 21.88 -50.39 1.91
CA THR A 332 22.20 -50.74 0.52
C THR A 332 21.80 -49.62 -0.45
N ASN A 333 22.81 -48.96 -1.05
CA ASN A 333 22.70 -47.85 -2.02
C ASN A 333 21.82 -46.67 -1.57
N GLN A 334 22.29 -45.89 -0.59
CA GLN A 334 21.63 -44.62 -0.26
C GLN A 334 21.79 -43.61 -1.41
N PRO A 335 20.70 -42.99 -1.90
CA PRO A 335 20.80 -41.92 -2.89
C PRO A 335 21.52 -40.71 -2.30
N GLU A 336 22.40 -40.08 -3.08
CA GLU A 336 23.14 -38.88 -2.70
C GLU A 336 22.16 -37.78 -2.21
N ALA A 337 22.45 -37.19 -1.04
CA ALA A 337 21.61 -36.16 -0.45
C ALA A 337 21.98 -34.78 -1.04
N HIS A 338 21.00 -34.09 -1.62
CA HIS A 338 21.18 -32.73 -2.11
C HIS A 338 20.53 -31.76 -1.12
N ASN A 339 21.35 -30.96 -0.42
CA ASN A 339 20.88 -30.00 0.56
C ASN A 339 20.86 -28.59 -0.05
N LEU A 340 19.97 -27.72 0.41
CA LEU A 340 19.86 -26.35 -0.07
C LEU A 340 19.83 -25.39 1.10
N LEU A 341 20.78 -24.46 1.13
CA LEU A 341 20.73 -23.27 1.97
C LEU A 341 20.15 -22.11 1.15
N LEU A 342 19.16 -21.41 1.68
CA LEU A 342 18.65 -20.18 1.07
C LEU A 342 18.74 -19.01 2.05
N VAL A 343 19.44 -17.94 1.65
CA VAL A 343 19.63 -16.74 2.48
C VAL A 343 19.18 -15.48 1.72
N PRO A 344 18.40 -14.58 2.34
CA PRO A 344 18.16 -13.26 1.77
C PRO A 344 19.41 -12.39 1.87
N ALA A 345 19.81 -11.75 0.77
CA ALA A 345 20.92 -10.80 0.76
C ALA A 345 20.56 -9.47 1.44
N GLU A 346 19.27 -9.17 1.57
CA GLU A 346 18.74 -8.09 2.41
C GLU A 346 17.36 -8.48 2.96
N CYS A 347 17.13 -8.34 4.26
CA CYS A 347 15.83 -8.59 4.86
C CYS A 347 14.82 -7.47 4.49
N ASN A 348 13.62 -7.86 4.04
CA ASN A 348 12.55 -6.90 3.70
C ASN A 348 11.88 -6.27 4.95
N PHE A 349 12.14 -6.82 6.14
CA PHE A 349 11.65 -6.31 7.43
C PHE A 349 12.59 -5.25 8.00
N GLY A 350 13.79 -5.66 8.42
CA GLY A 350 14.72 -4.82 9.19
C GLY A 350 15.94 -4.30 8.43
N GLY A 351 16.05 -4.57 7.13
CA GLY A 351 17.19 -4.13 6.32
C GLY A 351 18.50 -4.88 6.60
N ASP A 352 18.46 -6.02 7.30
CA ASP A 352 19.64 -6.84 7.62
C ASP A 352 20.34 -7.36 6.36
N ARG A 353 21.66 -7.14 6.25
CA ARG A 353 22.49 -7.59 5.12
C ARG A 353 23.59 -8.53 5.61
N PRO A 354 23.42 -9.86 5.50
CA PRO A 354 24.46 -10.79 5.90
C PRO A 354 25.67 -10.72 4.96
N ASP A 355 26.83 -11.16 5.43
CA ASP A 355 28.01 -11.41 4.60
C ASP A 355 27.80 -12.65 3.71
N CYS A 356 27.07 -12.46 2.61
CA CYS A 356 26.74 -13.52 1.66
C CYS A 356 27.98 -14.15 1.01
N ALA A 357 29.07 -13.39 0.81
CA ALA A 357 30.28 -13.92 0.17
C ALA A 357 30.91 -15.01 1.05
N THR A 358 31.13 -14.69 2.33
CA THR A 358 31.65 -15.65 3.31
C THR A 358 30.73 -16.86 3.47
N LEU A 359 29.41 -16.64 3.56
CA LEU A 359 28.41 -17.70 3.65
C LEU A 359 28.47 -18.68 2.47
N VAL A 360 28.43 -18.17 1.23
CA VAL A 360 28.42 -19.00 0.03
C VAL A 360 29.75 -19.77 -0.08
N GLN A 361 30.87 -19.08 0.14
CA GLN A 361 32.19 -19.70 0.12
C GLN A 361 32.28 -20.86 1.11
N ARG A 362 31.88 -20.63 2.37
CA ARG A 362 31.99 -21.63 3.45
C ARG A 362 31.15 -22.88 3.15
N PHE A 363 29.90 -22.70 2.74
CA PHE A 363 28.99 -23.83 2.48
C PHE A 363 29.35 -24.60 1.21
N ARG A 364 29.93 -23.97 0.19
CA ARG A 364 30.30 -24.63 -1.08
C ARG A 364 31.68 -25.31 -1.06
N GLN A 365 32.66 -24.77 -0.34
CA GLN A 365 34.04 -25.30 -0.36
C GLN A 365 34.19 -26.70 0.24
N GLN A 366 33.30 -27.10 1.16
CA GLN A 366 33.48 -28.29 1.98
C GLN A 366 32.92 -29.60 1.38
N GLN A 367 32.51 -29.62 0.10
CA GLN A 367 31.87 -30.78 -0.57
C GLN A 367 30.77 -31.47 0.27
N THR A 368 30.03 -30.69 1.07
CA THR A 368 29.05 -31.19 2.05
C THR A 368 27.71 -31.60 1.43
N GLY A 369 27.60 -31.58 0.09
CA GLY A 369 26.33 -31.78 -0.63
C GLY A 369 25.35 -30.60 -0.51
N TRP A 370 25.81 -29.41 -0.08
CA TRP A 370 24.99 -28.20 0.03
C TRP A 370 25.13 -27.30 -1.21
N SER A 371 23.99 -26.94 -1.79
CA SER A 371 23.85 -25.83 -2.74
C SER A 371 23.42 -24.57 -2.00
N VAL A 372 23.82 -23.39 -2.49
CA VAL A 372 23.43 -22.10 -1.89
C VAL A 372 22.62 -21.26 -2.88
N MET A 373 21.47 -20.77 -2.41
CA MET A 373 20.59 -19.86 -3.12
C MET A 373 20.52 -18.50 -2.41
N LEU A 374 20.64 -17.41 -3.17
CA LEU A 374 20.47 -16.04 -2.66
C LEU A 374 19.16 -15.41 -3.15
N ASP A 375 18.36 -14.91 -2.21
CA ASP A 375 17.26 -13.99 -2.53
C ASP A 375 17.80 -12.55 -2.60
N LEU A 376 17.92 -12.04 -3.83
CA LEU A 376 18.44 -10.70 -4.12
C LEU A 376 17.34 -9.66 -4.29
N ALA A 377 16.06 -10.04 -4.17
CA ALA A 377 14.93 -9.21 -4.56
C ALA A 377 14.93 -7.83 -3.88
N LYS A 378 15.38 -7.77 -2.63
CA LYS A 378 15.54 -6.49 -1.91
C LYS A 378 16.94 -5.92 -2.07
N ALA A 379 18.00 -6.70 -1.92
CA ALA A 379 19.38 -6.17 -1.97
C ALA A 379 19.69 -5.44 -3.30
N ALA A 380 19.27 -6.02 -4.43
CA ALA A 380 19.48 -5.46 -5.76
C ALA A 380 18.72 -4.14 -6.02
N SER A 381 17.70 -3.81 -5.21
CA SER A 381 16.94 -2.55 -5.37
C SER A 381 17.75 -1.31 -4.97
N THR A 382 18.67 -1.47 -4.03
CA THR A 382 19.31 -0.36 -3.30
C THR A 382 20.80 -0.61 -3.08
N GLY A 383 21.40 -1.57 -3.80
CA GLY A 383 22.79 -1.95 -3.63
C GLY A 383 23.35 -2.64 -4.86
N PRO A 384 24.67 -2.50 -5.10
CA PRO A 384 25.35 -3.24 -6.17
C PRO A 384 25.40 -4.73 -5.82
N ILE A 385 25.25 -5.57 -6.84
CA ILE A 385 25.37 -7.02 -6.72
C ILE A 385 26.38 -7.51 -7.73
N ASN A 386 27.37 -8.26 -7.25
CA ASN A 386 28.36 -8.92 -8.09
C ASN A 386 28.24 -10.44 -7.91
N LEU A 387 27.60 -11.12 -8.87
CA LEU A 387 27.38 -12.56 -8.82
C LEU A 387 28.68 -13.36 -8.93
N GLN A 388 29.71 -12.83 -9.60
CA GLN A 388 31.03 -13.47 -9.62
C GLN A 388 31.69 -13.47 -8.25
N GLN A 389 31.59 -12.37 -7.50
CA GLN A 389 32.13 -12.26 -6.15
C GLN A 389 31.35 -13.11 -5.15
N LEU A 390 30.02 -13.14 -5.26
CA LEU A 390 29.16 -13.91 -4.37
C LEU A 390 29.18 -15.41 -4.69
N ASP A 391 29.34 -15.77 -5.97
CA ASP A 391 29.37 -17.12 -6.54
C ASP A 391 28.29 -18.12 -6.01
N PRO A 392 27.00 -17.76 -5.86
CA PRO A 392 25.97 -18.73 -5.43
C PRO A 392 25.61 -19.74 -6.53
N ASP A 393 25.04 -20.89 -6.17
CA ASP A 393 24.50 -21.86 -7.15
C ASP A 393 23.26 -21.31 -7.85
N PHE A 394 22.41 -20.61 -7.09
CA PHE A 394 21.20 -19.98 -7.57
C PHE A 394 21.05 -18.57 -6.99
N ALA A 395 20.47 -17.64 -7.76
CA ALA A 395 20.05 -16.35 -7.22
C ALA A 395 18.78 -15.88 -7.89
N CYS A 396 17.94 -15.10 -7.20
CA CYS A 396 16.70 -14.61 -7.78
C CYS A 396 16.46 -13.11 -7.54
N VAL A 397 15.78 -12.46 -8.49
CA VAL A 397 15.50 -11.02 -8.47
C VAL A 397 14.10 -10.72 -9.03
N SER A 398 13.55 -9.58 -8.65
CA SER A 398 12.31 -9.00 -9.21
C SER A 398 12.60 -7.60 -9.76
N PHE A 399 12.39 -7.39 -11.06
CA PHE A 399 12.84 -6.15 -11.73
C PHE A 399 12.01 -4.92 -11.34
N TYR A 400 10.72 -5.09 -11.03
CA TYR A 400 9.90 -3.97 -10.55
C TYR A 400 10.41 -3.39 -9.21
N LYS A 401 11.13 -4.18 -8.40
CA LYS A 401 11.78 -3.70 -7.18
C LYS A 401 13.05 -2.88 -7.46
N LEU A 402 13.58 -2.87 -8.69
CA LEU A 402 14.75 -2.08 -9.06
C LEU A 402 14.34 -0.72 -9.62
N PHE A 403 13.31 -0.70 -10.48
CA PHE A 403 12.93 0.50 -11.22
C PHE A 403 11.42 0.66 -11.46
N GLY A 404 10.56 -0.15 -10.85
CA GLY A 404 9.10 0.06 -10.78
C GLY A 404 8.28 -0.44 -11.97
N ALA A 405 8.88 -0.73 -13.13
CA ALA A 405 8.17 -1.27 -14.30
C ALA A 405 9.13 -2.01 -15.26
N PRO A 406 8.71 -3.11 -15.90
CA PRO A 406 7.40 -3.72 -15.84
C PRO A 406 7.18 -4.55 -14.56
N THR A 407 5.95 -4.59 -14.09
CA THR A 407 5.51 -5.52 -13.04
C THR A 407 5.33 -6.92 -13.61
N GLY A 408 5.44 -7.95 -12.77
CA GLY A 408 5.26 -9.34 -13.19
C GLY A 408 6.44 -9.90 -14.00
N LEU A 409 7.66 -9.41 -13.76
CA LEU A 409 8.88 -9.92 -14.36
C LEU A 409 10.02 -9.96 -13.33
N GLY A 410 10.71 -11.10 -13.29
CA GLY A 410 11.89 -11.39 -12.48
C GLY A 410 12.81 -12.35 -13.21
N ALA A 411 13.84 -12.82 -12.51
CA ALA A 411 14.78 -13.77 -13.05
C ALA A 411 15.31 -14.73 -11.97
N LEU A 412 15.57 -15.96 -12.39
CA LEU A 412 16.40 -16.94 -11.70
C LEU A 412 17.74 -17.04 -12.43
N PHE A 413 18.82 -16.72 -11.73
CA PHE A 413 20.19 -16.96 -12.15
C PHE A 413 20.59 -18.38 -11.73
N VAL A 414 21.06 -19.18 -12.68
CA VAL A 414 21.54 -20.54 -12.44
C VAL A 414 23.00 -20.60 -12.85
N ARG A 415 23.87 -20.97 -11.90
CA ARG A 415 25.30 -21.13 -12.18
C ARG A 415 25.52 -22.21 -13.23
N ARG A 416 26.32 -21.90 -14.26
CA ARG A 416 26.63 -22.85 -15.34
C ARG A 416 27.44 -24.03 -14.82
N GLN A 417 27.35 -25.16 -15.53
CA GLN A 417 27.93 -26.48 -15.19
C GLN A 417 27.08 -27.29 -14.19
N GLN A 418 27.49 -27.36 -12.92
CA GLN A 418 26.94 -28.31 -11.95
C GLN A 418 25.50 -27.98 -11.55
N SER A 419 25.19 -26.72 -11.22
CA SER A 419 23.88 -26.31 -10.70
C SER A 419 22.77 -26.40 -11.77
N LYS A 420 23.11 -26.18 -13.04
CA LYS A 420 22.21 -26.44 -14.18
C LYS A 420 21.89 -27.93 -14.32
N ASN A 421 22.89 -28.79 -14.18
CA ASN A 421 22.68 -30.24 -14.23
C ASN A 421 21.83 -30.72 -13.04
N VAL A 422 22.00 -30.15 -11.85
CA VAL A 422 21.17 -30.41 -10.66
C VAL A 422 19.68 -30.14 -10.92
N LEU A 423 19.33 -29.03 -11.57
CA LEU A 423 17.92 -28.72 -11.90
C LEU A 423 17.37 -29.54 -13.08
N LEU A 424 18.22 -30.07 -13.96
CA LEU A 424 17.81 -30.79 -15.18
C LEU A 424 17.87 -32.32 -15.06
N HIS A 425 18.66 -32.89 -14.13
CA HIS A 425 18.91 -34.33 -14.02
C HIS A 425 17.69 -35.16 -13.58
N ASN A 426 16.67 -34.54 -12.99
CA ASN A 426 15.42 -35.23 -12.65
C ASN A 426 14.58 -35.70 -13.86
N ASN A 427 14.97 -35.35 -15.10
CA ASN A 427 14.23 -35.77 -16.29
C ASN A 427 14.56 -37.20 -16.80
N HIS A 428 15.59 -37.89 -16.29
CA HIS A 428 15.98 -39.18 -16.88
C HIS A 428 15.30 -40.42 -16.27
N ASN A 429 14.91 -40.41 -14.98
CA ASN A 429 14.34 -41.61 -14.33
C ASN A 429 12.89 -41.49 -13.86
N ASN A 430 12.32 -40.28 -13.76
CA ASN A 430 10.90 -40.08 -13.40
C ASN A 430 10.18 -39.27 -14.48
N ASN A 431 9.95 -39.91 -15.63
CA ASN A 431 9.15 -39.38 -16.74
C ASN A 431 7.63 -39.36 -16.43
N LYS A 432 7.24 -39.50 -15.16
CA LYS A 432 5.84 -39.51 -14.70
C LYS A 432 5.57 -38.24 -13.90
N HIS A 433 4.70 -37.39 -14.44
CA HIS A 433 4.07 -36.22 -13.80
C HIS A 433 4.90 -34.93 -13.70
N HIS A 434 5.13 -34.28 -14.84
CA HIS A 434 5.37 -32.83 -14.84
C HIS A 434 4.52 -32.17 -15.93
N TYR A 435 3.81 -31.11 -15.55
CA TYR A 435 3.10 -30.22 -16.47
C TYR A 435 4.04 -29.74 -17.59
N PHE A 436 3.52 -29.58 -18.81
CA PHE A 436 4.25 -29.00 -19.93
C PHE A 436 3.35 -28.04 -20.70
N GLY A 437 3.93 -26.94 -21.19
CA GLY A 437 3.23 -25.94 -21.98
C GLY A 437 3.74 -25.86 -23.42
N GLY A 438 3.07 -25.06 -24.24
CA GLY A 438 3.52 -24.77 -25.60
C GLY A 438 4.95 -24.22 -25.61
N GLY A 439 5.80 -24.75 -26.49
CA GLY A 439 7.21 -24.38 -26.59
C GLY A 439 8.16 -25.19 -25.69
N SER A 440 7.65 -25.97 -24.72
CA SER A 440 8.46 -26.78 -23.78
C SER A 440 8.74 -28.22 -24.23
N VAL A 441 8.06 -28.70 -25.27
CA VAL A 441 8.19 -30.06 -25.83
C VAL A 441 8.57 -30.02 -27.30
N ASP A 442 9.30 -31.04 -27.75
CA ASP A 442 9.58 -31.31 -29.17
C ASP A 442 8.47 -32.14 -29.80
N VAL A 443 7.92 -33.12 -29.07
CA VAL A 443 6.83 -33.99 -29.52
C VAL A 443 5.87 -34.25 -28.36
N VAL A 444 4.57 -34.26 -28.61
CA VAL A 444 3.54 -34.72 -27.68
C VAL A 444 2.49 -35.53 -28.43
N VAL A 445 2.00 -36.58 -27.81
CA VAL A 445 0.87 -37.36 -28.31
C VAL A 445 -0.34 -37.05 -27.43
N SER A 446 -1.45 -36.59 -28.02
CA SER A 446 -2.62 -36.13 -27.26
C SER A 446 -3.43 -37.26 -26.63
N ASN A 447 -3.34 -38.47 -27.18
CA ASN A 447 -4.11 -39.65 -26.76
C ASN A 447 -3.25 -40.72 -26.07
N ALA A 448 -1.99 -40.40 -25.73
CA ALA A 448 -1.08 -41.31 -25.02
C ALA A 448 -0.20 -40.52 -24.06
N ASP A 449 0.28 -41.18 -23.01
CA ASP A 449 1.25 -40.60 -22.07
C ASP A 449 2.66 -40.61 -22.69
N PHE A 450 2.86 -39.77 -23.71
CA PHE A 450 4.12 -39.60 -24.42
C PHE A 450 4.39 -38.13 -24.75
N ALA A 451 5.47 -37.60 -24.19
CA ALA A 451 6.02 -36.30 -24.54
C ALA A 451 7.54 -36.32 -24.52
N VAL A 452 8.17 -35.74 -25.55
CA VAL A 452 9.62 -35.51 -25.62
C VAL A 452 9.87 -34.04 -25.30
N ARG A 453 10.66 -33.77 -24.27
CA ARG A 453 10.97 -32.39 -23.82
C ARG A 453 12.19 -31.84 -24.53
N LYS A 454 12.20 -30.54 -24.80
CA LYS A 454 13.41 -29.83 -25.23
C LYS A 454 14.43 -29.81 -24.10
N SER A 455 15.71 -30.01 -24.43
CA SER A 455 16.82 -30.12 -23.47
C SER A 455 16.98 -28.94 -22.49
N ASN A 456 16.43 -27.76 -22.80
CA ASN A 456 16.48 -26.56 -21.95
C ASN A 456 15.09 -26.00 -21.56
N ALA A 457 13.96 -26.59 -21.99
CA ALA A 457 12.64 -25.95 -21.89
C ALA A 457 11.76 -26.47 -20.73
N GLY A 458 12.36 -27.22 -19.79
CA GLY A 458 11.65 -27.84 -18.67
C GLY A 458 11.36 -26.94 -17.48
N LEU A 459 12.07 -25.80 -17.33
CA LEU A 459 12.02 -24.98 -16.11
C LEU A 459 11.01 -23.82 -16.17
N THR A 460 10.57 -23.44 -17.39
CA THR A 460 9.55 -22.41 -17.61
C THR A 460 8.62 -22.86 -18.73
N HIS A 461 7.33 -22.61 -18.59
CA HIS A 461 6.30 -23.07 -19.54
C HIS A 461 5.64 -21.90 -20.27
N GLY A 462 5.28 -22.13 -21.54
CA GLY A 462 4.52 -21.17 -22.34
C GLY A 462 5.36 -20.05 -22.93
N THR A 463 4.67 -19.02 -23.44
CA THR A 463 5.32 -17.90 -24.14
C THR A 463 5.87 -16.90 -23.12
N SER A 464 7.17 -16.61 -23.20
CA SER A 464 7.80 -15.59 -22.35
C SER A 464 7.18 -14.21 -22.55
N HIS A 465 7.19 -13.37 -21.51
CA HIS A 465 6.73 -11.98 -21.57
C HIS A 465 7.72 -11.09 -22.36
N PHE A 466 7.92 -11.39 -23.65
CA PHE A 466 9.02 -10.86 -24.46
C PHE A 466 9.02 -9.33 -24.59
N ARG A 467 7.84 -8.68 -24.64
CA ARG A 467 7.76 -7.21 -24.63
C ARG A 467 8.22 -6.62 -23.29
N GLY A 468 7.82 -7.22 -22.18
CA GLY A 468 8.29 -6.85 -20.85
C GLY A 468 9.79 -7.06 -20.69
N ILE A 469 10.32 -8.18 -21.20
CA ILE A 469 11.77 -8.46 -21.19
C ILE A 469 12.51 -7.36 -21.95
N VAL A 470 12.10 -7.03 -23.17
CA VAL A 470 12.73 -5.95 -23.95
C VAL A 470 12.68 -4.59 -23.23
N ALA A 471 11.63 -4.32 -22.46
CA ALA A 471 11.50 -3.09 -21.70
C ALA A 471 12.54 -2.96 -20.56
N LEU A 472 13.11 -4.06 -20.06
CA LEU A 472 14.08 -4.05 -18.96
C LEU A 472 15.35 -3.25 -19.28
N SER A 473 15.75 -3.19 -20.55
CA SER A 473 16.90 -2.41 -21.01
C SER A 473 16.82 -0.94 -20.60
N HIS A 474 15.63 -0.34 -20.64
CA HIS A 474 15.44 1.06 -20.22
C HIS A 474 15.62 1.25 -18.73
N GLY A 475 15.13 0.30 -17.93
CA GLY A 475 15.28 0.32 -16.47
C GLY A 475 16.75 0.17 -16.06
N LEU A 476 17.47 -0.78 -16.66
CA LEU A 476 18.91 -0.98 -16.42
C LEU A 476 19.71 0.26 -16.86
N HIS A 477 19.35 0.88 -17.98
CA HIS A 477 20.00 2.10 -18.45
C HIS A 477 19.77 3.29 -17.49
N ASP A 478 18.55 3.46 -16.98
CA ASP A 478 18.23 4.50 -15.98
C ASP A 478 19.12 4.38 -14.74
N LEU A 479 19.26 3.17 -14.20
CA LEU A 479 20.09 2.92 -13.02
C LEU A 479 21.59 3.11 -13.30
N ASN A 480 22.11 2.46 -14.35
CA ASN A 480 23.54 2.39 -14.61
C ASN A 480 24.11 3.70 -15.17
N HIS A 481 23.36 4.37 -16.04
CA HIS A 481 23.85 5.53 -16.78
C HIS A 481 23.23 6.83 -16.31
N ARG A 482 21.90 6.91 -16.14
CA ARG A 482 21.26 8.18 -15.75
C ARG A 482 21.57 8.55 -14.29
N LEU A 483 21.46 7.59 -13.37
CA LEU A 483 21.70 7.79 -11.94
C LEU A 483 23.15 7.54 -11.50
N GLY A 484 24.02 7.09 -12.40
CA GLY A 484 25.44 6.86 -12.12
C GLY A 484 25.77 5.52 -11.45
N GLY A 485 24.81 4.60 -11.37
CA GLY A 485 25.04 3.24 -10.89
C GLY A 485 24.53 2.95 -9.46
N MET A 486 24.58 1.67 -9.10
CA MET A 486 23.99 1.18 -7.85
C MET A 486 24.74 1.60 -6.58
N HIS A 487 26.03 1.91 -6.66
CA HIS A 487 26.79 2.42 -5.50
C HIS A 487 26.25 3.77 -5.03
N GLN A 488 25.94 4.68 -5.96
CA GLN A 488 25.41 6.00 -5.66
C GLN A 488 23.99 5.90 -5.09
N ILE A 489 23.18 4.96 -5.59
CA ILE A 489 21.86 4.65 -5.03
C ILE A 489 21.99 4.12 -3.60
N GLN A 490 22.95 3.22 -3.35
CA GLN A 490 23.21 2.68 -2.02
C GLN A 490 23.62 3.78 -1.03
N GLN A 491 24.54 4.66 -1.41
CA GLN A 491 24.99 5.77 -0.55
C GLN A 491 23.83 6.71 -0.21
N HIS A 492 23.12 7.20 -1.23
CA HIS A 492 22.00 8.12 -1.06
C HIS A 492 20.91 7.55 -0.14
N THR A 493 20.47 6.32 -0.40
CA THR A 493 19.39 5.68 0.38
C THR A 493 19.83 5.33 1.80
N HIS A 494 21.08 4.89 1.99
CA HIS A 494 21.62 4.59 3.30
C HIS A 494 21.68 5.84 4.19
N ILE A 495 22.11 6.97 3.64
CA ILE A 495 22.20 8.23 4.40
C ILE A 495 20.83 8.74 4.84
N LEU A 496 19.81 8.62 3.99
CA LEU A 496 18.43 8.95 4.37
C LEU A 496 17.93 8.07 5.52
N ALA A 497 18.16 6.76 5.44
CA ALA A 497 17.80 5.83 6.52
C ALA A 497 18.57 6.12 7.82
N HIS A 498 19.87 6.40 7.71
CA HIS A 498 20.72 6.74 8.85
C HIS A 498 20.25 8.02 9.54
N GLU A 499 19.98 9.08 8.77
CA GLU A 499 19.48 10.35 9.30
C GLU A 499 18.10 10.18 9.94
N PHE A 500 17.21 9.41 9.31
CA PHE A 500 15.92 9.06 9.91
C PHE A 500 16.08 8.40 11.28
N CYS A 501 16.89 7.34 11.36
CA CYS A 501 17.15 6.60 12.59
C CYS A 501 17.74 7.50 13.68
N GLN A 502 18.75 8.31 13.35
CA GLN A 502 19.37 9.25 14.28
C GLN A 502 18.33 10.22 14.86
N ARG A 503 17.44 10.76 14.02
CA ARG A 503 16.44 11.74 14.44
C ARG A 503 15.33 11.13 15.28
N VAL A 504 14.83 9.94 14.93
CA VAL A 504 13.77 9.29 15.72
C VAL A 504 14.28 8.72 17.04
N GLN A 505 15.54 8.29 17.12
CA GLN A 505 16.18 7.89 18.37
C GLN A 505 16.33 9.06 19.36
N ALA A 506 16.45 10.29 18.85
CA ALA A 506 16.51 11.50 19.66
C ALA A 506 15.12 11.96 20.16
N LEU A 507 14.02 11.39 19.67
CA LEU A 507 12.68 11.74 20.12
C LEU A 507 12.36 11.07 21.45
N SER A 508 12.15 11.88 22.48
CA SER A 508 11.67 11.45 23.80
C SER A 508 10.49 12.30 24.27
N HIS A 509 9.64 11.73 25.11
CA HIS A 509 8.52 12.47 25.71
C HIS A 509 9.05 13.43 26.78
N ALA A 510 8.77 14.73 26.63
CA ALA A 510 9.33 15.75 27.51
C ALA A 510 8.93 15.56 29.00
N ASN A 511 7.74 15.00 29.24
CA ASN A 511 7.22 14.79 30.58
C ASN A 511 7.96 13.71 31.40
N ASN A 512 8.65 12.76 30.78
CA ASN A 512 9.31 11.66 31.50
C ASN A 512 10.61 11.13 30.86
N GLY A 513 11.05 11.73 29.76
CA GLY A 513 12.28 11.37 29.05
C GLY A 513 12.25 10.01 28.34
N ARG A 514 11.12 9.29 28.31
CA ARG A 514 11.05 7.97 27.65
C ARG A 514 11.16 8.12 26.12
N PRO A 515 11.84 7.19 25.42
CA PRO A 515 11.89 7.19 23.96
C PRO A 515 10.51 7.05 23.34
N ALA A 516 10.25 7.82 22.28
CA ALA A 516 8.98 7.76 21.54
C ALA A 516 8.96 6.68 20.45
N VAL A 517 10.11 6.14 20.06
CA VAL A 517 10.25 5.17 18.96
C VAL A 517 11.15 4.01 19.38
N VAL A 518 10.74 2.79 19.02
CA VAL A 518 11.54 1.56 19.16
C VAL A 518 11.89 1.08 17.76
N LEU A 519 13.18 0.96 17.46
CA LEU A 519 13.71 0.47 16.19
C LEU A 519 13.96 -1.04 16.26
N TYR A 520 13.80 -1.73 15.12
CA TYR A 520 14.00 -3.18 14.98
C TYR A 520 14.99 -3.53 13.87
N GLY A 521 15.45 -4.79 13.87
CA GLY A 521 16.41 -5.32 12.90
C GLY A 521 17.75 -4.58 12.93
N ALA A 522 18.40 -4.47 11.77
CA ALA A 522 19.73 -3.88 11.64
C ALA A 522 19.88 -2.46 12.21
N TRP A 523 18.80 -1.67 12.23
CA TRP A 523 18.79 -0.31 12.79
C TRP A 523 18.42 -0.26 14.29
N GLY A 524 17.94 -1.36 14.87
CA GLY A 524 17.57 -1.47 16.28
C GLY A 524 18.68 -2.01 17.20
N HIS A 525 19.71 -2.65 16.64
CA HIS A 525 20.80 -3.22 17.43
C HIS A 525 21.81 -2.14 17.87
N GLN A 526 22.12 -2.10 19.17
CA GLN A 526 23.11 -1.16 19.74
C GLN A 526 24.55 -1.39 19.26
N GLN A 527 24.83 -2.57 18.70
CA GLN A 527 26.08 -2.88 18.02
C GLN A 527 25.74 -3.35 16.60
N PRO A 528 26.30 -2.74 15.55
CA PRO A 528 26.12 -3.23 14.19
C PRO A 528 26.65 -4.65 14.13
N GLN A 529 25.76 -5.63 14.03
CA GLN A 529 26.17 -6.96 13.64
C GLN A 529 26.68 -6.84 12.20
N GLN A 530 27.98 -7.12 12.03
CA GLN A 530 28.67 -7.31 10.75
C GLN A 530 29.24 -6.04 10.07
N ASN A 531 30.33 -6.25 9.32
CA ASN A 531 31.04 -5.26 8.50
C ASN A 531 30.21 -4.64 7.35
N ASN A 532 28.93 -5.02 7.19
CA ASN A 532 28.06 -4.55 6.11
C ASN A 532 27.08 -3.48 6.60
N LYS A 533 27.04 -2.35 5.89
CA LYS A 533 26.09 -1.26 6.16
C LYS A 533 24.64 -1.77 6.00
N PRO A 534 23.73 -1.49 6.95
CA PRO A 534 22.31 -1.83 6.83
C PRO A 534 21.68 -1.30 5.54
N GLY A 535 20.68 -2.04 5.03
CA GLY A 535 19.82 -1.58 3.95
C GLY A 535 18.92 -0.42 4.38
N PRO A 536 18.37 0.35 3.42
CA PRO A 536 17.57 1.56 3.69
C PRO A 536 16.12 1.25 4.09
N VAL A 537 15.92 0.15 4.82
CA VAL A 537 14.63 -0.28 5.35
C VAL A 537 14.68 -0.18 6.86
N VAL A 538 13.77 0.60 7.43
CA VAL A 538 13.70 0.85 8.88
C VAL A 538 12.34 0.36 9.38
N ALA A 539 12.37 -0.70 10.20
CA ALA A 539 11.20 -1.18 10.92
C ALA A 539 11.18 -0.59 12.33
N PHE A 540 10.02 -0.11 12.77
CA PHE A 540 9.86 0.53 14.07
C PHE A 540 8.43 0.47 14.59
N ASN A 541 8.27 0.68 15.89
CA ASN A 541 6.99 0.98 16.54
C ASN A 541 7.09 2.30 17.31
N ILE A 542 5.94 2.93 17.54
CA ILE A 542 5.84 4.19 18.28
C ILE A 542 5.31 3.88 19.69
N CYS A 543 5.90 4.52 20.69
CA CYS A 543 5.51 4.41 22.09
C CYS A 543 4.74 5.65 22.54
N ARG A 544 3.79 5.47 23.46
CA ARG A 544 3.18 6.56 24.22
C ARG A 544 4.05 6.88 25.44
N SER A 545 3.79 8.03 26.07
CA SER A 545 4.53 8.44 27.27
C SER A 545 4.40 7.44 28.42
N ASP A 546 3.29 6.70 28.52
CA ASP A 546 3.11 5.64 29.54
C ASP A 546 3.89 4.35 29.24
N GLY A 547 4.56 4.26 28.08
CA GLY A 547 5.32 3.09 27.61
C GLY A 547 4.50 2.10 26.79
N SER A 548 3.18 2.29 26.63
CA SER A 548 2.35 1.45 25.77
C SER A 548 2.66 1.68 24.28
N ILE A 549 2.50 0.65 23.47
CA ILE A 549 2.68 0.75 22.02
C ILE A 549 1.46 1.41 21.36
N VAL A 550 1.72 2.33 20.45
CA VAL A 550 0.72 2.86 19.51
C VAL A 550 0.51 1.82 18.41
N GLY A 551 -0.72 1.34 18.27
CA GLY A 551 -1.07 0.38 17.23
C GLY A 551 -0.80 0.91 15.82
N TYR A 552 -0.24 0.08 14.93
CA TYR A 552 0.13 0.51 13.59
C TYR A 552 -1.07 0.94 12.73
N THR A 553 -2.29 0.53 13.05
CA THR A 553 -3.53 0.98 12.41
C THR A 553 -3.83 2.43 12.75
N GLU A 554 -3.64 2.83 14.01
CA GLU A 554 -3.73 4.23 14.43
C GLU A 554 -2.74 5.09 13.64
N VAL A 555 -1.48 4.65 13.57
CA VAL A 555 -0.42 5.36 12.85
C VAL A 555 -0.74 5.47 11.35
N SER A 556 -1.17 4.37 10.71
CA SER A 556 -1.52 4.35 9.29
C SER A 556 -2.70 5.27 8.95
N LYS A 557 -3.76 5.26 9.77
CA LYS A 557 -4.91 6.16 9.59
C LYS A 557 -4.51 7.63 9.71
N LEU A 558 -3.69 7.96 10.72
CA LEU A 558 -3.21 9.34 10.92
C LEU A 558 -2.24 9.78 9.82
N ALA A 559 -1.37 8.89 9.36
CA ALA A 559 -0.46 9.13 8.25
C ALA A 559 -1.22 9.46 6.96
N GLY A 560 -2.30 8.72 6.66
CA GLY A 560 -3.17 9.01 5.51
C GLY A 560 -3.99 10.30 5.64
N LEU A 561 -4.27 10.75 6.87
CA LEU A 561 -4.94 12.03 7.15
C LEU A 561 -3.97 13.21 7.28
N TYR A 562 -2.66 12.94 7.33
CA TYR A 562 -1.64 13.98 7.42
C TYR A 562 -1.64 14.84 6.16
N ASN A 563 -1.14 16.07 6.27
CA ASN A 563 -1.01 16.96 5.12
C ASN A 563 0.44 17.39 4.96
N PRO A 564 1.14 16.89 3.94
CA PRO A 564 0.65 15.95 2.92
C PRO A 564 0.54 14.49 3.43
N PRO A 565 -0.30 13.63 2.84
CA PRO A 565 -0.44 12.24 3.28
C PRO A 565 0.88 11.46 3.21
N LEU A 566 1.10 10.55 4.16
CA LEU A 566 2.26 9.66 4.18
C LEU A 566 1.83 8.23 3.83
N GLN A 567 2.39 7.66 2.76
CA GLN A 567 2.22 6.27 2.40
C GLN A 567 3.28 5.41 3.11
N LEU A 568 2.83 4.65 4.10
CA LEU A 568 3.63 3.72 4.91
C LEU A 568 3.14 2.28 4.73
N ARG A 569 4.01 1.32 5.05
CA ARG A 569 3.66 -0.10 5.13
C ARG A 569 3.56 -0.50 6.61
N THR A 570 2.53 -1.26 6.97
CA THR A 570 2.33 -1.80 8.32
C THR A 570 2.17 -3.32 8.33
N GLY A 571 2.35 -3.95 9.50
CA GLY A 571 2.25 -5.39 9.71
C GLY A 571 3.62 -6.10 9.74
N CYS A 572 3.67 -7.35 9.26
CA CYS A 572 4.90 -8.16 9.28
C CYS A 572 5.65 -8.19 7.93
N PHE A 573 5.23 -7.41 6.93
CA PHE A 573 5.94 -7.20 5.64
C PHE A 573 6.29 -8.46 4.85
N CYS A 574 5.54 -9.55 5.04
CA CYS A 574 5.84 -10.87 4.48
C CYS A 574 7.14 -11.51 5.03
N ASN A 575 7.58 -11.13 6.23
CA ASN A 575 8.70 -11.73 6.96
C ASN A 575 8.23 -12.10 8.39
N PRO A 576 7.41 -13.15 8.54
CA PRO A 576 6.76 -13.46 9.82
C PRO A 576 7.76 -13.76 10.93
N GLY A 577 8.86 -14.46 10.65
CA GLY A 577 9.87 -14.73 11.68
C GLY A 577 10.66 -13.49 12.11
N ALA A 578 10.98 -12.57 11.18
CA ALA A 578 11.60 -11.29 11.54
C ALA A 578 10.67 -10.44 12.41
N CYS A 579 9.37 -10.46 12.11
CA CYS A 579 8.32 -9.81 12.90
C CYS A 579 8.23 -10.42 14.29
N GLN A 580 8.24 -11.75 14.37
CA GLN A 580 8.23 -12.50 15.62
C GLN A 580 9.42 -12.14 16.51
N ASP A 581 10.64 -12.11 15.95
CA ASP A 581 11.87 -11.75 16.65
C ASP A 581 11.82 -10.30 17.15
N ALA A 582 11.38 -9.38 16.29
CA ALA A 582 11.26 -7.95 16.63
C ALA A 582 10.28 -7.68 17.77
N LEU A 583 9.18 -8.43 17.85
CA LEU A 583 8.09 -8.18 18.79
C LEU A 583 8.13 -9.11 20.01
N GLY A 584 9.08 -10.06 20.06
CA GLY A 584 9.21 -11.02 21.16
C GLY A 584 7.97 -11.93 21.28
N LEU A 585 7.43 -12.37 20.15
CA LEU A 585 6.25 -13.24 20.09
C LEU A 585 6.68 -14.72 20.11
N THR A 586 5.98 -15.54 20.87
CA THR A 586 6.16 -17.00 20.83
C THR A 586 5.27 -17.64 19.76
N ASN A 587 5.57 -18.88 19.36
CA ASN A 587 4.71 -19.61 18.42
C ASN A 587 3.30 -19.80 19.00
N ASP A 588 3.20 -20.08 20.31
CA ASP A 588 1.92 -20.26 21.00
C ASP A 588 1.12 -18.96 21.04
N GLU A 589 1.77 -17.81 21.28
CA GLU A 589 1.11 -16.50 21.21
C GLU A 589 0.60 -16.20 19.79
N ILE A 590 1.35 -16.54 18.74
CA ILE A 590 0.89 -16.34 17.35
C ILE A 590 -0.33 -17.22 17.03
N ILE A 591 -0.30 -18.49 17.47
CA ILE A 591 -1.40 -19.43 17.27
C ILE A 591 -2.62 -18.98 18.07
N ASP A 592 -2.44 -18.58 19.33
CA ASP A 592 -3.49 -18.05 20.20
C ASP A 592 -4.10 -16.77 19.61
N ASN A 593 -3.28 -15.82 19.18
CA ASN A 593 -3.74 -14.60 18.50
C ASN A 593 -4.66 -14.92 17.31
N TYR A 594 -4.37 -15.97 16.53
CA TYR A 594 -5.25 -16.41 15.46
C TYR A 594 -6.51 -17.12 15.98
N GLN A 595 -6.38 -18.04 16.93
CA GLN A 595 -7.48 -18.90 17.40
C GLN A 595 -8.47 -18.19 18.31
N THR A 596 -8.00 -17.39 19.27
CA THR A 596 -8.81 -16.72 20.29
C THR A 596 -9.11 -15.29 19.89
N ALA A 597 -8.07 -14.53 19.50
CA ALA A 597 -8.25 -13.14 19.10
C ALA A 597 -8.65 -13.00 17.63
N GLY A 598 -8.68 -14.05 16.81
CA GLY A 598 -9.09 -13.99 15.39
C GLY A 598 -8.20 -13.08 14.54
N HIS A 599 -6.91 -12.99 14.88
CA HIS A 599 -5.94 -12.14 14.19
C HIS A 599 -5.48 -12.75 12.87
N VAL A 600 -5.52 -11.96 11.81
CA VAL A 600 -5.00 -12.31 10.47
C VAL A 600 -4.18 -11.17 9.90
N CYS A 601 -3.22 -11.50 9.03
CA CYS A 601 -2.37 -10.48 8.42
C CYS A 601 -3.19 -9.45 7.65
N GLY A 602 -3.05 -8.17 8.03
CA GLY A 602 -3.76 -7.05 7.40
C GLY A 602 -5.11 -6.70 8.01
N ASP A 603 -5.49 -7.29 9.14
CA ASP A 603 -6.62 -6.81 9.93
C ASP A 603 -6.28 -5.54 10.75
N GLU A 604 -7.25 -5.06 11.54
CA GLU A 604 -7.08 -3.90 12.42
C GLU A 604 -6.68 -4.29 13.87
N LYS A 605 -6.32 -5.56 14.13
CA LYS A 605 -5.93 -6.06 15.46
C LYS A 605 -4.42 -5.93 15.63
N ASP A 606 -3.98 -4.72 15.91
CA ASP A 606 -2.57 -4.34 15.90
C ASP A 606 -1.86 -4.44 17.27
N VAL A 607 -2.60 -4.52 18.37
CA VAL A 607 -2.10 -4.77 19.73
C VAL A 607 -2.98 -5.81 20.44
N ILE A 608 -2.39 -6.91 20.89
CA ILE A 608 -3.07 -8.01 21.58
C ILE A 608 -2.33 -8.27 22.90
N ASN A 609 -3.06 -8.29 24.01
CA ASN A 609 -2.48 -8.46 25.35
C ASN A 609 -1.32 -7.50 25.67
N GLY A 610 -1.40 -6.26 25.16
CA GLY A 610 -0.37 -5.23 25.33
C GLY A 610 0.87 -5.40 24.44
N LYS A 611 0.96 -6.46 23.64
CA LYS A 611 2.02 -6.67 22.65
C LYS A 611 1.55 -6.28 21.24
N PRO A 612 2.39 -5.61 20.45
CA PRO A 612 2.09 -5.37 19.04
C PRO A 612 2.05 -6.68 18.24
N SER A 613 1.16 -6.76 17.24
CA SER A 613 1.09 -7.88 16.29
C SER A 613 1.87 -7.64 14.98
N GLY A 614 2.47 -6.45 14.85
CA GLY A 614 3.20 -6.02 13.67
C GLY A 614 4.04 -4.77 13.93
N ALA A 615 4.66 -4.24 12.87
CA ALA A 615 5.47 -3.04 12.92
C ALA A 615 5.07 -2.03 11.83
N ILE A 616 5.69 -0.86 11.86
CA ILE A 616 5.67 0.14 10.78
C ILE A 616 7.01 0.06 10.03
N ARG A 617 6.98 0.15 8.70
CA ARG A 617 8.18 0.19 7.86
C ARG A 617 8.22 1.45 7.03
N ALA A 618 9.30 2.21 7.20
CA ALA A 618 9.74 3.22 6.28
C ALA A 618 10.88 2.66 5.42
N SER A 619 10.81 2.85 4.11
CA SER A 619 11.83 2.36 3.19
C SER A 619 12.16 3.41 2.13
N PHE A 620 13.44 3.74 2.05
CA PHE A 620 13.97 4.78 1.18
C PHE A 620 14.53 4.18 -0.11
N GLY A 621 14.33 4.89 -1.22
CA GLY A 621 14.65 4.43 -2.56
C GLY A 621 15.42 5.45 -3.38
N LYS A 622 15.72 5.08 -4.63
CA LYS A 622 16.45 5.93 -5.60
C LYS A 622 15.81 7.30 -5.88
N ASP A 623 14.58 7.45 -5.44
CA ASP A 623 13.73 8.60 -5.66
C ASP A 623 13.26 9.24 -4.34
N SER A 624 13.75 8.82 -3.18
CA SER A 624 13.39 9.47 -1.91
C SER A 624 14.16 10.78 -1.69
N LEU A 625 13.49 11.80 -1.16
CA LEU A 625 14.13 13.06 -0.76
C LEU A 625 14.37 13.11 0.75
N TRP A 626 15.27 14.00 1.16
CA TRP A 626 15.40 14.37 2.57
C TRP A 626 14.08 14.88 3.16
N GLU A 627 13.30 15.63 2.38
CA GLU A 627 11.99 16.14 2.79
C GLU A 627 10.96 15.04 3.04
N ASP A 628 11.03 13.92 2.31
CA ASP A 628 10.15 12.77 2.54
C ASP A 628 10.42 12.16 3.92
N MET A 629 11.70 12.08 4.28
CA MET A 629 12.16 11.65 5.60
C MET A 629 11.79 12.67 6.69
N ASP A 630 12.04 13.97 6.48
CA ASP A 630 11.69 15.04 7.44
C ASP A 630 10.19 15.05 7.72
N ALA A 631 9.35 14.86 6.69
CA ALA A 631 7.90 14.78 6.83
C ALA A 631 7.47 13.65 7.78
N LEU A 632 8.10 12.48 7.70
CA LEU A 632 7.83 11.38 8.62
C LEU A 632 8.29 11.69 10.06
N VAL A 633 9.48 12.27 10.25
CA VAL A 633 9.95 12.66 11.58
C VAL A 633 9.02 13.71 12.21
N MET A 634 8.64 14.73 11.44
CA MET A 634 7.72 15.78 11.88
C MET A 634 6.34 15.22 12.22
N PHE A 635 5.83 14.27 11.42
CA PHE A 635 4.59 13.57 11.72
C PHE A 635 4.65 12.82 13.06
N ILE A 636 5.72 12.06 13.31
CA ILE A 636 5.92 11.33 14.56
C ILE A 636 5.96 12.32 15.73
N GLN A 637 6.79 13.36 15.62
CA GLN A 637 6.96 14.37 16.65
C GLN A 637 5.65 15.11 16.96
N LYS A 638 4.89 15.49 15.93
CA LYS A 638 3.64 16.24 16.10
C LYS A 638 2.52 15.41 16.74
N HIS A 639 2.36 14.15 16.35
CA HIS A 639 1.16 13.38 16.68
C HIS A 639 1.32 12.44 17.88
N PHE A 640 2.55 12.09 18.24
CA PHE A 640 2.83 11.07 19.26
C PHE A 640 3.82 11.51 20.34
N VAL A 641 4.63 12.55 20.12
CA VAL A 641 5.57 13.05 21.14
C VAL A 641 4.91 14.12 22.00
N VAL A 642 5.10 14.02 23.32
CA VAL A 642 4.60 15.02 24.28
C VAL A 642 5.66 16.13 24.37
N SER A 643 5.26 17.36 24.09
CA SER A 643 6.09 18.58 24.14
C SER A 643 5.73 19.45 25.35
N ASP A 644 6.68 20.24 25.85
CA ASP A 644 6.51 21.15 27.00
C ASP A 644 5.33 22.13 26.85
N SER A 645 4.95 22.46 25.62
CA SER A 645 3.83 23.35 25.27
C SER A 645 2.44 22.72 25.43
N ASN A 646 2.33 21.39 25.40
CA ASN A 646 1.04 20.69 25.51
C ASN A 646 0.62 20.44 26.96
N ASP A 647 1.48 20.78 27.92
CA ASP A 647 1.24 20.49 29.34
C ASP A 647 0.27 21.49 30.01
N ASN A 648 -0.03 22.63 29.36
CA ASN A 648 -1.08 23.55 29.83
C ASN A 648 -2.49 23.03 29.53
N ASP A 649 -2.69 22.20 28.50
CA ASP A 649 -3.97 21.55 28.19
C ASP A 649 -4.07 20.12 28.77
N ALA A 650 -2.92 19.46 29.05
CA ALA A 650 -2.88 18.13 29.66
C ALA A 650 -3.00 18.17 31.20
N LYS A 651 -2.50 19.22 31.88
CA LYS A 651 -2.70 19.37 33.33
C LYS A 651 -4.17 19.57 33.75
N THR A 652 -5.05 19.95 32.82
CA THR A 652 -6.49 19.98 33.07
C THR A 652 -7.18 18.61 32.94
N ARG A 653 -6.50 17.57 32.43
CA ARG A 653 -7.08 16.24 32.18
C ARG A 653 -6.76 15.18 33.24
N THR A 654 -5.78 15.39 34.12
CA THR A 654 -5.29 14.32 35.03
C THR A 654 -5.49 14.59 36.52
N GLU A 655 -5.98 15.77 36.94
CA GLU A 655 -6.18 16.10 38.38
C GLU A 655 -7.64 16.06 38.87
N LYS A 656 -8.58 15.46 38.11
CA LYS A 656 -9.96 15.20 38.60
C LYS A 656 -10.31 13.71 38.62
N LYS A 657 -9.52 12.91 39.31
CA LYS A 657 -9.97 11.62 39.87
C LYS A 657 -9.42 11.51 41.29
N HIS A 658 -10.34 11.43 42.25
CA HIS A 658 -10.13 11.24 43.69
C HIS A 658 -9.73 12.46 44.53
N SER A 659 -10.73 13.27 44.88
CA SER A 659 -11.16 13.43 46.27
C SER A 659 -12.30 14.44 46.30
N ASP A 660 -13.51 14.00 46.63
CA ASP A 660 -14.45 14.79 47.42
C ASP A 660 -15.53 13.85 47.94
N ALA A 661 -15.28 13.33 49.14
CA ALA A 661 -16.31 12.83 50.01
C ALA A 661 -16.84 14.03 50.82
N CYS A 662 -18.04 14.51 50.50
CA CYS A 662 -18.87 15.22 51.48
C CYS A 662 -20.34 15.29 51.04
N THR A 663 -21.17 14.56 51.79
CA THR A 663 -22.51 14.93 52.25
C THR A 663 -23.47 15.64 51.29
N ASP A 664 -24.42 14.83 50.81
CA ASP A 664 -25.86 15.06 50.92
C ASP A 664 -26.36 16.51 50.79
N THR A 665 -26.72 16.92 49.57
CA THR A 665 -27.91 17.76 49.36
C THR A 665 -28.46 17.50 47.96
N THR A 666 -29.62 16.87 47.92
CA THR A 666 -30.43 16.61 46.73
C THR A 666 -30.93 17.92 46.11
N ALA A 667 -30.30 18.34 45.01
CA ALA A 667 -30.83 19.33 44.09
C ALA A 667 -30.72 18.80 42.65
N THR A 668 -31.71 18.01 42.25
CA THR A 668 -31.90 17.53 40.87
C THR A 668 -32.30 18.70 39.96
N SER A 669 -31.31 19.38 39.40
CA SER A 669 -31.49 20.17 38.18
C SER A 669 -31.70 19.19 37.02
N THR A 670 -32.95 18.87 36.69
CA THR A 670 -33.30 18.02 35.55
C THR A 670 -33.13 18.79 34.24
N ALA A 671 -31.91 18.81 33.70
CA ALA A 671 -31.72 19.17 32.31
C ALA A 671 -32.61 18.25 31.46
N ARG A 672 -33.47 18.82 30.62
CA ARG A 672 -34.37 18.06 29.75
C ARG A 672 -33.85 18.11 28.32
N ALA A 673 -33.88 16.97 27.65
CA ALA A 673 -33.58 16.88 26.22
C ALA A 673 -34.86 16.52 25.47
N PHE A 674 -34.91 16.87 24.19
CA PHE A 674 -36.00 16.47 23.31
C PHE A 674 -35.45 15.96 21.98
N ILE A 675 -36.17 15.02 21.36
CA ILE A 675 -35.85 14.52 20.04
C ILE A 675 -36.12 15.65 19.04
N SER A 676 -35.06 16.24 18.51
CA SER A 676 -35.14 17.39 17.61
C SER A 676 -35.27 17.01 16.14
N GLU A 677 -34.66 15.89 15.73
CA GLU A 677 -34.73 15.37 14.36
C GLU A 677 -34.69 13.84 14.40
N MET A 678 -35.45 13.18 13.52
CA MET A 678 -35.40 11.73 13.34
C MET A 678 -35.17 11.36 11.87
N TYR A 679 -34.40 10.30 11.67
CA TYR A 679 -33.99 9.83 10.35
C TYR A 679 -34.02 8.31 10.24
N ILE A 680 -34.43 7.84 9.08
CA ILE A 680 -34.24 6.46 8.65
C ILE A 680 -33.42 6.44 7.35
N TYR A 681 -32.69 5.35 7.13
CA TYR A 681 -31.86 5.12 5.96
C TYR A 681 -32.27 3.83 5.27
N PRO A 682 -33.36 3.83 4.47
CA PRO A 682 -33.90 2.61 3.86
C PRO A 682 -32.85 1.81 3.09
N ILE A 683 -32.06 2.51 2.25
CA ILE A 683 -30.96 1.94 1.48
C ILE A 683 -29.61 2.35 2.10
N LYS A 684 -28.78 1.36 2.43
CA LYS A 684 -27.42 1.56 2.96
C LYS A 684 -26.61 2.45 2.01
N SER A 685 -25.88 3.41 2.59
CA SER A 685 -25.06 4.40 1.88
C SER A 685 -25.84 5.51 1.11
N CYS A 686 -27.17 5.45 0.99
CA CYS A 686 -27.98 6.50 0.35
C CYS A 686 -28.47 7.57 1.35
N ALA A 687 -29.14 8.62 0.87
CA ALA A 687 -29.65 9.72 1.70
C ALA A 687 -30.64 9.26 2.78
N ALA A 688 -30.81 10.08 3.82
CA ALA A 688 -31.82 9.88 4.85
C ALA A 688 -33.22 10.26 4.35
N GLN A 689 -34.23 9.54 4.82
CA GLN A 689 -35.59 10.04 4.92
C GLN A 689 -35.77 10.64 6.31
N GLN A 690 -36.12 11.92 6.38
CA GLN A 690 -36.49 12.58 7.63
C GLN A 690 -37.94 12.23 7.96
N VAL A 691 -38.20 11.88 9.22
CA VAL A 691 -39.52 11.40 9.67
C VAL A 691 -39.89 12.09 10.98
N ASP A 692 -41.17 12.34 11.20
CA ASP A 692 -41.66 12.93 12.46
C ASP A 692 -42.10 11.85 13.45
N ARG A 693 -42.46 10.66 12.95
CA ARG A 693 -42.98 9.54 13.72
C ARG A 693 -42.58 8.24 13.07
N TRP A 694 -42.04 7.28 13.83
CA TRP A 694 -41.62 5.99 13.27
C TRP A 694 -41.66 4.84 14.27
N THR A 695 -41.93 3.64 13.77
CA THR A 695 -42.11 2.43 14.57
C THR A 695 -40.79 1.70 14.86
N LEU A 696 -40.63 1.22 16.08
CA LEU A 696 -39.61 0.26 16.49
C LEU A 696 -40.14 -1.17 16.31
N THR A 697 -39.35 -2.01 15.65
CA THR A 697 -39.70 -3.40 15.36
C THR A 697 -39.41 -4.29 16.56
N SER A 698 -40.40 -5.02 17.05
CA SER A 698 -40.22 -6.05 18.09
C SER A 698 -39.72 -7.37 17.49
N PRO A 699 -38.79 -8.12 18.14
CA PRO A 699 -38.05 -7.79 19.36
C PRO A 699 -36.72 -7.05 19.11
N SER A 700 -36.42 -6.71 17.84
CA SER A 700 -35.09 -6.23 17.45
C SER A 700 -34.77 -4.80 17.92
N GLY A 701 -35.79 -4.02 18.27
CA GLY A 701 -35.65 -2.62 18.69
C GLY A 701 -35.12 -1.70 17.59
N ARG A 702 -35.24 -2.10 16.32
CA ARG A 702 -34.78 -1.32 15.15
C ARG A 702 -35.89 -0.45 14.62
N LEU A 703 -35.57 0.73 14.13
CA LEU A 703 -36.50 1.52 13.33
C LEU A 703 -36.91 0.72 12.08
N GLN A 704 -38.22 0.57 11.87
CA GLN A 704 -38.78 -0.21 10.77
C GLN A 704 -38.16 0.20 9.43
N TYR A 705 -37.76 -0.76 8.60
CA TYR A 705 -37.12 -0.50 7.31
C TYR A 705 -35.75 0.22 7.33
N ASP A 706 -35.17 0.57 8.47
CA ASP A 706 -33.84 1.20 8.52
C ASP A 706 -32.75 0.21 8.11
N ARG A 707 -32.03 0.55 7.04
CA ARG A 707 -30.94 -0.24 6.43
C ARG A 707 -31.37 -1.67 6.05
N GLU A 708 -32.63 -1.85 5.66
CA GLU A 708 -33.12 -3.13 5.11
C GLU A 708 -32.58 -3.41 3.70
N PHE A 709 -32.23 -2.37 2.95
CA PHE A 709 -31.75 -2.48 1.58
C PHE A 709 -30.29 -2.08 1.45
N ALA A 710 -29.60 -2.63 0.46
CA ALA A 710 -28.26 -2.22 0.04
C ALA A 710 -28.09 -2.39 -1.48
N LEU A 711 -27.23 -1.57 -2.10
CA LEU A 711 -26.79 -1.83 -3.47
C LEU A 711 -25.60 -2.77 -3.46
N VAL A 712 -25.60 -3.76 -4.35
CA VAL A 712 -24.51 -4.73 -4.52
C VAL A 712 -23.94 -4.66 -5.94
N ASP A 713 -22.64 -4.90 -6.08
CA ASP A 713 -21.96 -4.99 -7.37
C ASP A 713 -22.09 -6.40 -8.01
N SER A 714 -21.44 -6.59 -9.16
CA SER A 714 -21.48 -7.85 -9.92
C SER A 714 -20.84 -9.04 -9.20
N PHE A 715 -20.13 -8.78 -8.10
CA PHE A 715 -19.52 -9.81 -7.24
C PHE A 715 -20.34 -10.02 -5.96
N GLY A 716 -21.53 -9.43 -5.85
CA GLY A 716 -22.38 -9.49 -4.65
C GLY A 716 -21.86 -8.67 -3.48
N THR A 717 -20.91 -7.75 -3.70
CA THR A 717 -20.33 -6.92 -2.65
C THR A 717 -21.12 -5.63 -2.46
N ALA A 718 -21.50 -5.32 -1.22
CA ALA A 718 -22.24 -4.10 -0.91
C ALA A 718 -21.43 -2.82 -1.24
N MET A 719 -22.04 -1.93 -2.03
CA MET A 719 -21.46 -0.66 -2.44
C MET A 719 -21.35 0.33 -1.26
N ARG A 720 -20.23 1.06 -1.20
CA ARG A 720 -19.89 1.94 -0.08
C ARG A 720 -19.87 3.41 -0.52
N LEU A 721 -20.48 4.28 0.29
CA LEU A 721 -20.58 5.73 0.01
C LEU A 721 -19.21 6.40 -0.28
N GLN A 722 -18.15 6.00 0.43
CA GLN A 722 -16.80 6.55 0.23
C GLN A 722 -16.26 6.31 -1.19
N ARG A 723 -16.57 5.14 -1.78
CA ARG A 723 -16.15 4.74 -3.13
C ARG A 723 -17.08 5.31 -4.20
N PHE A 724 -18.38 5.45 -3.87
CA PHE A 724 -19.40 5.97 -4.78
C PHE A 724 -20.18 7.14 -4.14
N PRO A 725 -19.58 8.35 -4.03
CA PRO A 725 -20.22 9.49 -3.35
C PRO A 725 -21.57 9.91 -3.92
N LYS A 726 -21.82 9.63 -5.22
CA LYS A 726 -23.12 9.86 -5.88
C LYS A 726 -24.27 9.14 -5.17
N MET A 727 -24.02 8.01 -4.49
CA MET A 727 -25.04 7.32 -3.70
C MET A 727 -25.68 8.23 -2.65
N GLY A 728 -24.91 9.16 -2.07
CA GLY A 728 -25.42 10.11 -1.08
C GLY A 728 -26.55 11.00 -1.61
N THR A 729 -26.63 11.21 -2.93
CA THR A 729 -27.66 12.04 -3.58
C THR A 729 -28.95 11.28 -3.91
N ILE A 730 -28.95 9.95 -3.77
CA ILE A 730 -30.12 9.10 -3.98
C ILE A 730 -31.01 9.21 -2.75
N ARG A 731 -32.28 9.57 -2.95
CA ARG A 731 -33.27 9.82 -1.90
C ARG A 731 -34.33 8.72 -1.86
N PRO A 732 -34.12 7.69 -1.03
CA PRO A 732 -35.15 6.70 -0.75
C PRO A 732 -36.20 7.28 0.20
N CYS A 733 -37.48 6.99 -0.08
CA CYS A 733 -38.63 7.34 0.74
C CYS A 733 -39.55 6.13 0.87
N ILE A 734 -39.73 5.64 2.08
CA ILE A 734 -40.66 4.57 2.40
C ILE A 734 -42.00 5.17 2.83
N ASP A 735 -43.06 4.63 2.25
CA ASP A 735 -44.43 4.77 2.73
C ASP A 735 -44.88 3.44 3.36
N PRO A 736 -44.96 3.35 4.70
CA PRO A 736 -45.40 2.14 5.38
C PRO A 736 -46.87 1.76 5.10
N ARG A 737 -47.73 2.73 4.77
CA ARG A 737 -49.16 2.50 4.52
C ARG A 737 -49.36 1.87 3.14
N GLU A 738 -48.72 2.46 2.13
CA GLU A 738 -48.76 1.96 0.75
C GLU A 738 -47.80 0.78 0.53
N LYS A 739 -46.91 0.50 1.49
CA LYS A 739 -45.86 -0.52 1.41
C LYS A 739 -45.00 -0.35 0.16
N THR A 740 -44.56 0.88 -0.10
CA THR A 740 -43.69 1.22 -1.24
C THR A 740 -42.41 1.91 -0.79
N LEU A 741 -41.34 1.67 -1.55
CA LEU A 741 -40.08 2.40 -1.51
C LEU A 741 -39.97 3.21 -2.81
N THR A 742 -40.13 4.52 -2.71
CA THR A 742 -39.90 5.45 -3.82
C THR A 742 -38.44 5.93 -3.76
N VAL A 743 -37.73 5.90 -4.88
CA VAL A 743 -36.33 6.29 -4.97
C VAL A 743 -36.18 7.40 -6.02
N SER A 744 -35.72 8.56 -5.57
CA SER A 744 -35.50 9.73 -6.43
C SER A 744 -34.00 10.08 -6.52
N ALA A 745 -33.56 10.57 -7.67
CA ALA A 745 -32.22 11.14 -7.84
C ALA A 745 -32.23 12.32 -8.84
N PRO A 746 -31.29 13.27 -8.75
CA PRO A 746 -31.19 14.38 -9.70
C PRO A 746 -31.17 13.93 -11.17
N GLY A 747 -32.17 14.36 -11.95
CA GLY A 747 -32.26 14.08 -13.39
C GLY A 747 -32.78 12.69 -13.74
N MET A 748 -33.29 11.93 -12.78
CA MET A 748 -33.90 10.61 -12.99
C MET A 748 -35.40 10.69 -12.68
N GLU A 749 -36.22 9.90 -13.39
CA GLU A 749 -37.62 9.65 -12.98
C GLU A 749 -37.65 8.83 -11.69
N ASP A 750 -38.72 8.96 -10.90
CA ASP A 750 -38.83 8.24 -9.63
C ASP A 750 -39.03 6.74 -9.84
N LEU A 751 -38.21 5.93 -9.18
CA LEU A 751 -38.35 4.47 -9.15
C LEU A 751 -39.23 4.08 -7.97
N VAL A 752 -40.36 3.41 -8.22
CA VAL A 752 -41.24 2.89 -7.16
C VAL A 752 -41.10 1.38 -7.06
N VAL A 753 -40.72 0.90 -5.87
CA VAL A 753 -40.52 -0.52 -5.58
C VAL A 753 -41.49 -0.97 -4.50
N ARG A 754 -42.25 -2.04 -4.74
CA ARG A 754 -43.16 -2.60 -3.73
C ARG A 754 -42.39 -3.34 -2.62
N LEU A 755 -42.83 -3.18 -1.37
CA LEU A 755 -42.23 -3.81 -0.19
C LEU A 755 -42.89 -5.15 0.18
N ASP A 756 -44.07 -5.45 -0.37
CA ASP A 756 -44.90 -6.62 -0.03
C ASP A 756 -44.77 -7.80 -1.01
N LYS A 757 -44.20 -7.58 -2.20
CA LYS A 757 -43.94 -8.61 -3.20
C LYS A 757 -42.54 -8.42 -3.80
N ALA A 758 -41.71 -9.45 -3.72
CA ALA A 758 -40.58 -9.54 -4.63
C ALA A 758 -41.16 -9.70 -6.04
N GLU A 759 -40.87 -8.78 -6.95
CA GLU A 759 -41.12 -8.98 -8.37
C GLU A 759 -40.24 -10.15 -8.83
N ARG A 760 -40.79 -11.37 -8.78
CA ARG A 760 -40.19 -12.49 -9.47
C ARG A 760 -40.34 -12.19 -10.96
N CYS A 761 -39.24 -12.21 -11.70
CA CYS A 761 -39.28 -12.23 -13.15
C CYS A 761 -40.12 -13.43 -13.58
N SER A 762 -41.39 -13.19 -13.89
CA SER A 762 -42.28 -14.16 -14.51
C SER A 762 -42.16 -13.97 -16.00
N ASN A 763 -41.42 -14.88 -16.64
CA ASN A 763 -41.87 -15.61 -17.82
C ASN A 763 -41.04 -16.91 -17.87
N ASP A 764 -41.77 -18.02 -17.82
CA ASP A 764 -41.25 -19.35 -18.12
C ASP A 764 -40.69 -19.33 -19.58
N ASP A 765 -39.41 -19.67 -19.72
CA ASP A 765 -38.78 -20.40 -20.85
C ASP A 765 -37.39 -19.93 -21.36
N ASP A 766 -36.73 -18.85 -20.90
CA ASP A 766 -35.42 -18.48 -21.51
C ASP A 766 -34.33 -17.81 -20.62
N ASP A 767 -34.39 -17.84 -19.29
CA ASP A 767 -33.39 -17.13 -18.46
C ASP A 767 -32.72 -18.00 -17.36
N ASP A 768 -31.88 -18.94 -17.80
CA ASP A 768 -30.93 -19.67 -16.95
C ASP A 768 -29.72 -18.78 -16.54
N ASP A 769 -29.52 -17.63 -17.22
CA ASP A 769 -28.37 -16.73 -16.99
C ASP A 769 -28.47 -15.91 -15.69
N MET A 770 -29.67 -15.49 -15.28
CA MET A 770 -29.82 -14.69 -14.05
C MET A 770 -29.70 -15.54 -12.77
N LYS A 771 -30.17 -16.81 -12.80
CA LYS A 771 -29.93 -17.77 -11.70
C LYS A 771 -28.47 -18.22 -11.64
N SER A 772 -27.78 -18.33 -12.77
CA SER A 772 -26.37 -18.72 -12.81
C SER A 772 -25.44 -17.60 -12.29
N LEU A 773 -25.71 -16.33 -12.61
CA LEU A 773 -24.98 -15.18 -12.07
C LEU A 773 -25.09 -15.07 -10.54
N VAL A 774 -26.25 -15.43 -9.98
CA VAL A 774 -26.51 -15.39 -8.53
C VAL A 774 -25.93 -16.62 -7.80
N SER A 775 -25.77 -17.76 -8.48
CA SER A 775 -25.18 -18.99 -7.90
C SER A 775 -23.64 -19.01 -7.89
N VAL A 776 -22.97 -18.11 -8.61
CA VAL A 776 -21.50 -18.12 -8.78
C VAL A 776 -20.76 -17.33 -7.68
N CYS A 777 -21.47 -16.65 -6.79
CA CYS A 777 -20.86 -15.87 -5.71
C CYS A 777 -20.79 -16.69 -4.41
N GLY A 778 -19.69 -17.41 -4.22
CA GLY A 778 -19.38 -18.09 -2.95
C GLY A 778 -19.52 -17.15 -1.75
N ASN A 779 -20.55 -17.41 -0.94
CA ASN A 779 -20.86 -16.86 0.40
C ASN A 779 -20.26 -15.48 0.72
N LYS A 780 -21.01 -14.38 0.55
CA LYS A 780 -20.66 -13.09 1.20
C LYS A 780 -21.75 -12.03 1.39
N CYS A 781 -23.03 -12.29 1.09
CA CYS A 781 -24.13 -11.43 1.57
C CYS A 781 -25.41 -12.25 1.85
N SER A 782 -26.18 -11.88 2.88
CA SER A 782 -27.42 -12.57 3.32
C SER A 782 -28.70 -11.87 2.85
N GLY A 783 -28.66 -11.21 1.69
CA GLY A 783 -29.81 -10.49 1.10
C GLY A 783 -30.32 -11.11 -0.20
N GLU A 784 -31.62 -10.97 -0.45
CA GLU A 784 -32.29 -11.35 -1.71
C GLU A 784 -32.34 -10.15 -2.65
N LEU A 785 -32.16 -10.37 -3.96
CA LEU A 785 -32.34 -9.31 -4.96
C LEU A 785 -33.79 -8.81 -4.97
N TRP A 786 -33.98 -7.49 -5.09
CA TRP A 786 -35.28 -6.83 -4.93
C TRP A 786 -35.50 -5.75 -6.00
N GLY A 787 -36.74 -5.64 -6.50
CA GLY A 787 -37.12 -4.63 -7.51
C GLY A 787 -36.75 -4.95 -8.97
N GLY A 788 -36.30 -6.18 -9.25
CA GLY A 788 -36.09 -6.70 -10.60
C GLY A 788 -35.08 -5.92 -11.45
N MET A 789 -35.17 -6.10 -12.78
CA MET A 789 -34.30 -5.43 -13.76
C MET A 789 -34.52 -3.92 -13.79
N ALA A 790 -35.75 -3.45 -13.60
CA ALA A 790 -36.07 -2.02 -13.58
C ALA A 790 -35.28 -1.27 -12.49
N ALA A 791 -35.19 -1.83 -11.27
CA ALA A 791 -34.36 -1.24 -10.24
C ALA A 791 -32.87 -1.26 -10.61
N SER A 792 -32.37 -2.39 -11.15
CA SER A 792 -30.96 -2.51 -11.56
C SER A 792 -30.58 -1.51 -12.64
N GLU A 793 -31.41 -1.35 -13.68
CA GLU A 793 -31.21 -0.39 -14.76
C GLU A 793 -31.20 1.04 -14.24
N TRP A 794 -32.14 1.38 -13.34
CA TRP A 794 -32.23 2.70 -12.74
C TRP A 794 -30.97 3.06 -11.93
N PHE A 795 -30.54 2.18 -11.01
CA PHE A 795 -29.36 2.43 -10.19
C PHE A 795 -28.08 2.42 -11.03
N SER A 796 -27.97 1.48 -11.97
CA SER A 796 -26.79 1.36 -12.84
C SER A 796 -26.65 2.55 -13.77
N GLY A 797 -27.76 3.04 -14.33
CA GLY A 797 -27.80 4.24 -15.18
C GLY A 797 -27.34 5.49 -14.42
N TYR A 798 -27.81 5.68 -13.19
CA TYR A 798 -27.44 6.85 -12.38
C TYR A 798 -25.97 6.81 -11.88
N LEU A 799 -25.52 5.64 -11.41
CA LEU A 799 -24.19 5.48 -10.82
C LEU A 799 -23.09 5.27 -11.88
N GLY A 800 -23.44 4.86 -13.10
CA GLY A 800 -22.50 4.57 -14.18
C GLY A 800 -21.72 3.26 -14.00
N VAL A 801 -22.17 2.40 -13.09
CA VAL A 801 -21.60 1.08 -12.80
C VAL A 801 -22.74 0.08 -12.61
N GLN A 802 -22.58 -1.15 -13.07
CA GLN A 802 -23.61 -2.17 -12.88
C GLN A 802 -23.79 -2.50 -11.40
N CYS A 803 -25.04 -2.46 -10.95
CA CYS A 803 -25.42 -2.78 -9.58
C CYS A 803 -26.87 -3.24 -9.46
N TRP A 804 -27.18 -3.88 -8.32
CA TRP A 804 -28.50 -4.41 -8.02
C TRP A 804 -28.94 -3.99 -6.62
N LEU A 805 -30.24 -3.81 -6.44
CA LEU A 805 -30.85 -3.59 -5.14
C LEU A 805 -31.05 -4.95 -4.45
N ALA A 806 -30.51 -5.10 -3.25
CA ALA A 806 -30.70 -6.27 -2.40
C ALA A 806 -31.43 -5.88 -1.12
N ARG A 807 -32.33 -6.75 -0.64
CA ARG A 807 -33.07 -6.62 0.61
C ARG A 807 -32.72 -7.75 1.56
N TYR A 808 -32.58 -7.45 2.84
CA TYR A 808 -32.38 -8.46 3.88
C TYR A 808 -33.65 -9.30 4.11
N SER A 809 -33.52 -10.63 4.19
CA SER A 809 -34.65 -11.56 4.38
C SER A 809 -34.90 -11.87 5.86
N THR A 810 -36.13 -11.66 6.35
CA THR A 810 -36.57 -11.91 7.73
C THR A 810 -37.18 -13.30 7.94
N SER A 811 -37.27 -14.14 6.90
CA SER A 811 -38.14 -15.32 6.85
C SER A 811 -37.52 -16.65 7.32
N ASN A 812 -36.32 -16.66 7.92
CA ASN A 812 -35.60 -17.90 8.24
C ASN A 812 -35.18 -18.09 9.72
N ASP A 813 -35.97 -17.59 10.68
CA ASP A 813 -35.79 -17.89 12.11
C ASP A 813 -36.32 -19.29 12.54
N GLY A 814 -36.57 -20.21 11.62
CA GLY A 814 -37.28 -21.46 11.91
C GLY A 814 -36.55 -22.80 11.70
N VAL A 815 -35.56 -22.93 10.81
CA VAL A 815 -34.97 -24.26 10.49
C VAL A 815 -33.51 -24.15 10.05
N CYS A 816 -32.59 -23.83 10.97
CA CYS A 816 -31.19 -24.19 10.80
C CYS A 816 -30.95 -25.53 11.48
N LYS A 817 -30.60 -26.55 10.68
CA LYS A 817 -30.25 -27.90 11.12
C LYS A 817 -29.30 -27.83 12.33
N LYS A 818 -29.72 -28.43 13.46
CA LYS A 818 -28.94 -28.59 14.69
C LYS A 818 -27.50 -29.02 14.36
N ARG A 819 -26.55 -28.11 14.49
CA ARG A 819 -25.13 -28.45 14.66
C ARG A 819 -25.01 -28.98 16.09
N ARG A 820 -24.40 -30.16 16.26
CA ARG A 820 -24.20 -30.80 17.56
C ARG A 820 -23.53 -29.81 18.52
N GLU A 821 -24.24 -29.46 19.58
CA GLU A 821 -23.73 -28.75 20.75
C GLU A 821 -22.79 -29.69 21.51
N THR A 822 -21.50 -29.41 21.48
CA THR A 822 -20.61 -29.79 22.59
C THR A 822 -20.79 -28.71 23.66
N LYS A 823 -21.24 -29.14 24.84
CA LYS A 823 -21.31 -28.31 26.04
C LYS A 823 -19.90 -27.87 26.41
N ASP A 824 -19.61 -26.59 26.28
CA ASP A 824 -18.77 -25.86 27.22
C ASP A 824 -19.17 -24.38 27.18
N ALA A 825 -19.31 -23.81 28.37
CA ALA A 825 -19.89 -22.50 28.61
C ALA A 825 -18.84 -21.39 28.48
N GLY A 826 -19.20 -20.30 27.79
CA GLY A 826 -18.45 -19.06 27.78
C GLY A 826 -18.40 -18.42 26.39
N GLU A 827 -18.94 -17.21 26.30
CA GLU A 827 -18.89 -16.25 25.17
C GLU A 827 -19.97 -16.37 24.06
N PRO A 828 -20.75 -15.30 23.81
CA PRO A 828 -21.77 -15.30 22.76
C PRO A 828 -21.12 -15.19 21.38
N ASN A 829 -21.30 -16.26 20.61
CA ASN A 829 -20.83 -16.49 19.25
C ASN A 829 -21.32 -15.40 18.27
N ASN A 830 -20.38 -14.67 17.66
CA ASN A 830 -20.61 -13.49 16.84
C ASN A 830 -20.97 -13.82 15.37
N ASN A 831 -22.17 -14.37 15.13
CA ASN A 831 -22.66 -14.59 13.76
C ASN A 831 -24.18 -14.38 13.59
N SER A 832 -24.52 -13.40 12.74
CA SER A 832 -25.81 -13.03 12.12
C SER A 832 -26.57 -11.85 12.76
N ARG A 833 -26.96 -10.87 11.90
CA ARG A 833 -28.29 -10.20 11.78
C ARG A 833 -28.16 -8.81 11.07
N ALA A 834 -28.74 -8.71 9.86
CA ALA A 834 -28.91 -7.51 8.98
C ALA A 834 -27.67 -6.82 8.33
N PHE A 835 -27.89 -5.99 7.28
CA PHE A 835 -26.85 -5.14 6.63
C PHE A 835 -26.31 -4.01 7.55
N SER A 836 -26.82 -3.90 8.77
CA SER A 836 -26.34 -3.00 9.82
C SER A 836 -25.16 -3.60 10.56
N ASN A 837 -24.14 -2.79 10.86
CA ASN A 837 -23.10 -3.18 11.82
C ASN A 837 -23.75 -3.18 13.21
N GLU A 838 -24.10 -4.36 13.74
CA GLU A 838 -24.31 -4.77 15.15
C GLU A 838 -25.07 -3.86 16.17
N LYS A 839 -25.46 -2.61 15.87
CA LYS A 839 -26.08 -1.69 16.84
C LYS A 839 -27.20 -0.85 16.19
N PRO A 840 -28.45 -0.88 16.71
CA PRO A 840 -29.65 -0.59 15.92
C PRO A 840 -29.98 0.90 15.74
N ILE A 841 -29.62 1.79 16.67
CA ILE A 841 -30.01 3.20 16.64
C ILE A 841 -28.79 4.08 16.95
N LEU A 842 -28.48 5.06 16.09
CA LEU A 842 -27.41 6.03 16.35
C LEU A 842 -28.00 7.35 16.86
N LEU A 843 -27.52 7.81 18.03
CA LEU A 843 -27.91 9.09 18.63
C LEU A 843 -26.76 10.11 18.59
N LEU A 844 -27.10 11.38 18.34
CA LEU A 844 -26.19 12.52 18.39
C LEU A 844 -26.85 13.72 19.08
N SER A 845 -26.08 14.52 19.82
CA SER A 845 -26.56 15.82 20.31
C SER A 845 -26.27 16.95 19.30
N LYS A 846 -27.15 17.95 19.24
CA LYS A 846 -26.86 19.20 18.49
C LYS A 846 -25.62 19.91 19.02
N LEU A 847 -25.35 19.80 20.33
CA LEU A 847 -24.18 20.39 20.98
C LEU A 847 -22.86 19.79 20.45
N ALA A 848 -22.82 18.47 20.24
CA ALA A 848 -21.69 17.77 19.64
C ALA A 848 -21.39 18.28 18.21
N VAL A 849 -22.45 18.47 17.40
CA VAL A 849 -22.33 19.01 16.03
C VAL A 849 -21.88 20.47 16.04
N ALA A 850 -22.38 21.28 16.98
CA ALA A 850 -21.97 22.67 17.13
C ALA A 850 -20.49 22.80 17.53
N LYS A 851 -20.01 21.94 18.44
CA LYS A 851 -18.59 21.88 18.83
C LYS A 851 -17.69 21.53 17.64
N LEU A 852 -18.05 20.49 16.87
CA LEU A 852 -17.29 20.12 15.68
C LEU A 852 -17.25 21.26 14.66
N ASN A 853 -18.38 21.94 14.44
CA ASN A 853 -18.45 23.09 13.55
C ASN A 853 -17.57 24.27 14.00
N ALA A 854 -17.34 24.44 15.31
CA ALA A 854 -16.38 25.42 15.80
C ALA A 854 -14.95 25.06 15.40
N VAL A 855 -14.57 23.77 15.50
CA VAL A 855 -13.25 23.27 15.05
C VAL A 855 -13.09 23.44 13.55
N LEU A 856 -14.08 23.04 12.75
CA LEU A 856 -14.06 23.19 11.30
C LEU A 856 -13.91 24.66 10.86
N ARG A 857 -14.63 25.59 11.50
CA ARG A 857 -14.50 27.02 11.22
C ARG A 857 -13.09 27.54 11.54
N HIS A 858 -12.50 27.11 12.65
CA HIS A 858 -11.12 27.47 13.01
C HIS A 858 -10.11 26.98 11.96
N GLN A 859 -10.39 25.83 11.33
CA GLN A 859 -9.58 25.26 10.23
C GLN A 859 -9.92 25.83 8.84
N GLY A 860 -10.81 26.82 8.74
CA GLY A 860 -11.28 27.38 7.45
C GLY A 860 -12.05 26.39 6.58
N GLN A 861 -12.65 25.35 7.18
CA GLN A 861 -13.44 24.33 6.47
C GLN A 861 -14.94 24.65 6.52
N PRO A 862 -15.74 24.16 5.54
CA PRO A 862 -17.19 24.26 5.58
C PRO A 862 -17.78 23.55 6.82
N THR A 863 -18.88 24.10 7.35
CA THR A 863 -19.62 23.47 8.44
C THR A 863 -20.41 22.26 7.97
N VAL A 864 -20.58 21.29 8.86
CA VAL A 864 -21.35 20.06 8.65
C VAL A 864 -22.68 20.09 9.39
N THR A 865 -23.59 19.21 8.98
CA THR A 865 -24.87 18.94 9.65
C THR A 865 -24.85 17.54 10.26
N ALA A 866 -25.79 17.24 11.16
CA ALA A 866 -25.93 15.91 11.76
C ALA A 866 -26.00 14.78 10.71
N LYS A 867 -26.58 15.05 9.53
CA LYS A 867 -26.71 14.11 8.41
C LYS A 867 -25.38 13.50 7.93
N HIS A 868 -24.23 14.19 8.12
CA HIS A 868 -22.91 13.65 7.79
C HIS A 868 -22.58 12.38 8.59
N PHE A 869 -23.13 12.28 9.79
CA PHE A 869 -22.90 11.17 10.71
C PHE A 869 -23.96 10.09 10.61
N ARG A 870 -24.97 10.29 9.76
CA ARG A 870 -26.09 9.38 9.56
C ARG A 870 -26.79 8.93 10.87
N PRO A 871 -27.11 9.84 11.82
CA PRO A 871 -27.83 9.49 13.04
C PRO A 871 -29.24 9.05 12.70
N ASN A 872 -29.83 8.25 13.57
CA ASN A 872 -31.25 7.95 13.58
C ASN A 872 -32.01 8.97 14.45
N LEU A 873 -31.42 9.38 15.57
CA LEU A 873 -31.98 10.37 16.50
C LEU A 873 -31.00 11.52 16.71
N VAL A 874 -31.50 12.76 16.64
CA VAL A 874 -30.75 13.96 17.04
C VAL A 874 -31.47 14.61 18.20
N VAL A 875 -30.79 14.81 19.31
CA VAL A 875 -31.36 15.42 20.52
C VAL A 875 -30.86 16.85 20.71
N ASP A 876 -31.76 17.69 21.23
CA ASP A 876 -31.48 19.06 21.63
C ASP A 876 -31.71 19.16 23.14
N ILE A 877 -30.75 19.76 23.83
CA ILE A 877 -30.72 19.78 25.31
C ILE A 877 -31.04 21.20 25.73
N ASP A 878 -32.14 21.36 26.47
CA ASP A 878 -32.56 22.67 26.95
C ASP A 878 -31.57 23.15 28.02
N SER A 879 -30.81 24.19 27.67
CA SER A 879 -29.79 24.81 28.52
C SER A 879 -30.31 26.11 29.09
N SER A 880 -31.49 26.06 29.71
CA SER A 880 -32.09 27.21 30.40
C SER A 880 -31.38 27.58 31.72
N ASP A 881 -30.28 26.90 32.08
CA ASP A 881 -29.43 27.25 33.22
C ASP A 881 -27.98 27.55 32.77
N SER A 882 -27.80 28.78 32.27
CA SER A 882 -26.56 29.28 31.65
C SER A 882 -25.40 29.52 32.63
N SER A 883 -25.43 28.91 33.82
CA SER A 883 -24.37 29.03 34.83
C SER A 883 -23.35 27.87 34.83
N ASN A 884 -23.68 26.72 34.22
CA ASN A 884 -22.83 25.51 34.25
C ASN A 884 -22.50 24.87 32.86
N SER A 885 -22.94 25.49 31.76
CA SER A 885 -22.84 24.95 30.38
C SER A 885 -21.41 24.82 29.81
N LYS A 886 -20.37 25.28 30.51
CA LYS A 886 -18.98 25.21 30.00
C LYS A 886 -18.36 23.80 30.00
N SER A 887 -18.96 22.79 30.63
CA SER A 887 -18.23 21.54 30.92
C SER A 887 -18.47 20.35 29.96
N PHE A 888 -19.52 20.30 29.14
CA PHE A 888 -19.82 19.09 28.36
C PHE A 888 -20.15 19.40 26.89
N SER A 889 -19.17 19.26 25.99
CA SER A 889 -19.39 19.42 24.54
C SER A 889 -20.02 18.19 23.86
N HIS A 890 -20.00 17.04 24.52
CA HIS A 890 -20.53 15.74 24.08
C HIS A 890 -21.29 15.07 25.23
N PRO A 891 -22.42 15.64 25.66
CA PRO A 891 -23.17 15.14 26.82
C PRO A 891 -23.62 13.69 26.64
N GLU A 892 -23.88 13.25 25.41
CA GLU A 892 -24.34 11.89 25.13
C GLU A 892 -23.31 10.80 25.49
N ASP A 893 -22.02 11.12 25.60
CA ASP A 893 -20.97 10.14 25.87
C ASP A 893 -21.12 9.47 27.25
N THR A 894 -21.71 10.17 28.21
CA THR A 894 -21.84 9.68 29.59
C THR A 894 -23.15 8.96 29.86
N TRP A 895 -24.08 8.95 28.91
CA TRP A 895 -25.40 8.37 29.09
C TRP A 895 -25.30 6.85 29.11
N THR A 896 -25.80 6.20 30.16
CA THR A 896 -25.85 4.75 30.28
C THR A 896 -27.14 4.18 29.71
N SER A 897 -28.24 4.91 29.86
CA SER A 897 -29.53 4.61 29.26
C SER A 897 -30.27 5.88 28.88
N VAL A 898 -31.22 5.75 27.96
CA VAL A 898 -32.07 6.82 27.45
C VAL A 898 -33.51 6.34 27.49
N THR A 899 -34.37 7.07 28.19
CA THR A 899 -35.81 6.80 28.29
C THR A 899 -36.59 7.86 27.53
N ILE A 900 -37.42 7.42 26.59
CA ILE A 900 -38.34 8.30 25.85
C ILE A 900 -39.65 8.34 26.65
N VAL A 901 -39.88 9.46 27.33
CA VAL A 901 -40.90 9.58 28.40
C VAL A 901 -42.31 9.25 27.91
N GLN A 902 -42.67 9.72 26.71
CA GLN A 902 -44.03 9.56 26.16
C GLN A 902 -44.34 8.12 25.74
N SER A 903 -43.36 7.37 25.22
CA SER A 903 -43.55 5.98 24.80
C SER A 903 -43.21 4.98 25.90
N GLY A 904 -42.49 5.39 26.94
CA GLY A 904 -41.92 4.50 27.96
C GLY A 904 -40.72 3.68 27.43
N THR A 905 -40.29 3.91 26.19
CA THR A 905 -39.21 3.15 25.56
C THR A 905 -37.88 3.43 26.26
N LYS A 906 -37.29 2.40 26.86
CA LYS A 906 -35.93 2.45 27.41
C LYS A 906 -34.92 1.87 26.41
N LEU A 907 -33.90 2.66 26.08
CA LEU A 907 -32.81 2.32 25.20
C LEU A 907 -31.48 2.36 25.97
N LEU A 908 -30.71 1.28 25.91
CA LEU A 908 -29.41 1.16 26.58
C LEU A 908 -28.28 1.65 25.67
N ASN A 909 -27.27 2.30 26.25
CA ASN A 909 -26.08 2.69 25.51
C ASN A 909 -25.25 1.43 25.16
N ALA A 910 -25.17 1.14 23.86
CA ALA A 910 -24.40 0.06 23.29
C ALA A 910 -22.94 0.47 22.97
N GLY A 911 -22.52 1.69 23.33
CA GLY A 911 -21.16 2.22 23.22
C GLY A 911 -20.98 3.31 22.17
N LEU A 912 -19.80 3.94 22.19
CA LEU A 912 -19.43 5.02 21.28
C LEU A 912 -19.40 4.58 19.81
N CYS A 913 -19.72 5.51 18.92
CA CYS A 913 -19.71 5.29 17.47
C CYS A 913 -18.41 5.74 16.83
N ALA A 914 -17.55 4.79 16.47
CA ALA A 914 -16.33 5.04 15.70
C ALA A 914 -16.68 5.50 14.27
N ARG A 915 -16.05 6.59 13.83
CA ARG A 915 -16.26 7.21 12.52
C ARG A 915 -15.12 6.91 11.57
N CYS A 916 -15.48 6.80 10.28
CA CYS A 916 -14.55 6.62 9.17
C CYS A 916 -14.73 7.73 8.14
N ALA A 917 -13.95 7.71 7.05
CA ALA A 917 -13.94 8.74 6.01
C ALA A 917 -15.29 8.93 5.28
N MET A 918 -16.29 8.12 5.60
CA MET A 918 -17.69 8.34 5.20
C MET A 918 -18.21 9.71 5.65
N VAL A 919 -17.82 10.19 6.86
CA VAL A 919 -18.30 11.48 7.40
C VAL A 919 -17.73 12.70 6.66
N ASP A 920 -16.76 12.49 5.78
CA ASP A 920 -16.23 13.53 4.90
C ASP A 920 -17.13 13.77 3.68
N VAL A 921 -18.05 12.85 3.36
CA VAL A 921 -18.94 13.01 2.20
C VAL A 921 -20.18 13.80 2.62
N ASP A 922 -20.38 14.97 2.00
CA ASP A 922 -21.60 15.75 2.17
C ASP A 922 -22.80 14.97 1.59
N PRO A 923 -23.82 14.64 2.40
CA PRO A 923 -24.95 13.83 1.97
C PRO A 923 -25.89 14.56 0.99
N THR A 924 -25.75 15.88 0.81
CA THR A 924 -26.58 16.66 -0.12
C THR A 924 -25.89 16.80 -1.47
N THR A 925 -24.57 17.02 -1.45
CA THR A 925 -23.80 17.39 -2.66
C THR A 925 -22.89 16.26 -3.16
N GLY A 926 -22.58 15.27 -2.33
CA GLY A 926 -21.58 14.22 -2.63
C GLY A 926 -20.13 14.72 -2.61
N THR A 927 -19.88 15.98 -2.24
CA THR A 927 -18.53 16.54 -2.16
C THR A 927 -17.79 16.04 -0.92
N LYS A 928 -16.45 15.95 -1.00
CA LYS A 928 -15.60 15.51 0.12
C LYS A 928 -15.05 16.71 0.90
N GLY A 929 -15.17 16.67 2.22
CA GLY A 929 -14.60 17.60 3.20
C GLY A 929 -13.47 16.98 4.04
N LYS A 930 -13.21 17.55 5.22
CA LYS A 930 -12.16 17.16 6.18
C LYS A 930 -12.72 16.93 7.59
N THR A 931 -13.96 16.51 7.67
CA THR A 931 -14.72 16.28 8.90
C THR A 931 -14.03 15.28 9.82
N LEU A 932 -13.54 14.15 9.28
CA LEU A 932 -12.86 13.12 10.06
C LEU A 932 -11.53 13.63 10.63
N GLN A 933 -10.78 14.40 9.84
CA GLN A 933 -9.54 15.05 10.28
C GLN A 933 -9.81 16.02 11.45
N ALA A 934 -10.85 16.86 11.33
CA ALA A 934 -11.24 17.77 12.41
C ALA A 934 -11.68 17.04 13.68
N LEU A 935 -12.39 15.92 13.55
CA LEU A 935 -12.74 15.08 14.70
C LEU A 935 -11.51 14.44 15.36
N ALA A 936 -10.54 13.96 14.56
CA ALA A 936 -9.34 13.30 15.08
C ALA A 936 -8.51 14.20 16.02
N GLU A 937 -8.61 15.53 15.89
CA GLU A 937 -7.87 16.48 16.75
C GLU A 937 -8.30 16.43 18.22
N TYR A 938 -9.56 16.11 18.51
CA TYR A 938 -10.09 16.22 19.87
C TYR A 938 -10.97 15.04 20.32
N ARG A 939 -11.34 14.12 19.41
CA ARG A 939 -12.19 12.94 19.65
C ARG A 939 -11.48 11.60 19.37
N ARG A 940 -10.16 11.61 19.29
CA ARG A 940 -9.34 10.42 19.07
C ARG A 940 -9.08 9.69 20.39
N GLU A 941 -9.43 8.41 20.43
CA GLU A 941 -9.09 7.47 21.50
C GLU A 941 -8.46 6.23 20.86
N GLY A 942 -7.13 6.17 20.87
CA GLY A 942 -6.38 5.16 20.12
C GLY A 942 -6.66 5.24 18.60
N ALA A 943 -6.97 4.11 17.98
CA ALA A 943 -7.30 4.01 16.55
C ALA A 943 -8.73 4.48 16.19
N ASN A 944 -9.57 4.79 17.18
CA ASN A 944 -10.96 5.15 16.99
C ASN A 944 -11.16 6.67 17.09
N ILE A 945 -11.93 7.22 16.15
CA ILE A 945 -12.40 8.61 16.18
C ILE A 945 -13.90 8.57 16.49
N ASN A 946 -14.26 8.83 17.74
CA ASN A 946 -15.61 8.56 18.25
C ASN A 946 -16.52 9.79 18.17
N PHE A 947 -17.73 9.63 17.62
CA PHE A 947 -18.72 10.70 17.55
C PHE A 947 -20.16 10.16 17.59
N GLY A 948 -20.87 10.43 18.68
CA GLY A 948 -22.20 9.89 18.97
C GLY A 948 -22.19 8.52 19.63
N ILE A 949 -23.35 8.09 20.10
CA ILE A 949 -23.55 6.82 20.81
C ILE A 949 -24.51 5.91 20.06
N PHE A 950 -24.25 4.61 20.14
CA PHE A 950 -25.21 3.62 19.70
C PHE A 950 -26.15 3.25 20.84
N LEU A 951 -27.42 3.09 20.51
CA LEU A 951 -28.48 2.68 21.42
C LEU A 951 -29.08 1.35 20.99
N GLN A 952 -29.50 0.53 21.95
CA GLN A 952 -30.19 -0.74 21.73
C GLN A 952 -31.38 -0.88 22.69
N SER A 953 -32.48 -1.50 22.24
CA SER A 953 -33.64 -1.77 23.10
C SER A 953 -33.34 -2.83 24.16
N GLU A 954 -33.88 -2.64 25.36
CA GLU A 954 -33.76 -3.57 26.51
C GLU A 954 -34.57 -4.88 26.30
N GLY A 955 -35.38 -4.97 25.26
CA GLY A 955 -35.94 -6.23 24.79
C GLY A 955 -36.95 -6.87 25.73
N VAL A 956 -37.94 -6.14 26.24
CA VAL A 956 -39.19 -6.70 26.79
C VAL A 956 -40.32 -5.68 26.59
N GLY A 957 -40.97 -5.71 25.43
CA GLY A 957 -42.16 -4.90 25.13
C GLY A 957 -43.09 -5.68 24.21
N HIS A 958 -44.32 -5.94 24.67
CA HIS A 958 -45.41 -6.40 23.83
C HIS A 958 -46.01 -5.17 23.13
N ASP A 959 -46.12 -5.24 21.80
CA ASP A 959 -46.60 -4.23 20.83
C ASP A 959 -45.52 -3.31 20.22
N ASP A 960 -45.71 -2.95 18.94
CA ASP A 960 -44.83 -2.10 18.13
C ASP A 960 -44.78 -0.66 18.70
N GLU A 961 -43.72 -0.35 19.47
CA GLU A 961 -43.52 0.98 20.06
C GLU A 961 -43.24 2.05 19.00
N VAL A 962 -43.75 3.28 19.20
CA VAL A 962 -43.60 4.37 18.24
C VAL A 962 -42.82 5.53 18.84
N LEU A 963 -41.78 5.98 18.14
CA LEU A 963 -41.00 7.16 18.48
C LEU A 963 -41.52 8.38 17.72
N GLU A 964 -41.55 9.53 18.38
CA GLU A 964 -42.03 10.80 17.81
C GLU A 964 -41.02 11.92 18.06
N GLN A 965 -40.86 12.80 17.07
CA GLN A 965 -40.11 14.03 17.20
C GLN A 965 -40.78 14.94 18.24
N GLY A 966 -39.99 15.58 19.07
CA GLY A 966 -40.46 16.41 20.19
C GLY A 966 -40.68 15.64 21.49
N CYS A 967 -40.58 14.29 21.48
CA CYS A 967 -40.60 13.53 22.72
C CYS A 967 -39.47 13.95 23.67
N VAL A 968 -39.78 13.93 24.96
CA VAL A 968 -38.84 14.25 26.04
C VAL A 968 -37.97 13.03 26.26
N VAL A 969 -36.68 13.30 26.36
CA VAL A 969 -35.62 12.33 26.55
C VAL A 969 -35.03 12.54 27.93
N GLU A 970 -35.19 11.54 28.78
CA GLU A 970 -34.50 11.43 30.07
C GLU A 970 -33.33 10.45 29.91
N TRP A 971 -32.24 10.69 30.62
CA TRP A 971 -31.04 9.83 30.55
C TRP A 971 -30.47 9.58 31.95
N GLU A 972 -29.88 8.40 32.12
CA GLU A 972 -29.16 7.97 33.33
C GLU A 972 -27.65 8.13 33.16
#